data_AF-A0A924IFX6-F1
#
_entry.id   AF-A0A924IFX6-F1
#
_cell.length_a   1.000
_cell.length_b   1.000
_cell.length_c   1.000
_cell.angle_alpha   90.00
_cell.angle_beta   90.00
_cell.angle_gamma   90.00
#
_symmetry.space_group_name_H-M   'P 1'
#
loop_
_entity.id
_entity.type
_entity.pdbx_description
1 polymer ?
#
loop_
_entity_poly.entity_id
_entity_poly.type
_entity_poly.pdbx_seq_one_letter_code
_entity_poly.pdbx_strand_id
1 'polypeptide(L)'
;MFNKFLSLILTLSLLSSCSTVLVGSRLPASSTDEISYYLSIDKFKYYLNEYSNAFDGKAPDEVINSLRSITVEEIIDMHLDSAELSDAKNYDGMIYDYLKSKGLTKNIKEEDLKWNYNFFRTKLNEAFTLSPSKLTIDLSLNSGEKSLINETLIKSEVLNPNDMTLDSGHYIANRTTRAIFWEAIENERSIEFHLGDSREFLKQLKEQKGEILYEVKPLAKNYNKIFIVKYPDEESYRYAITNIGGQDRLDHLVHQLSLSNLKGGKLTNKVIVKGDLKKFHAAKIEEHTLQLKLLPKADRVIIGQKESIDGKFYIFWKMKALKNLYDEDPDLFNKRLGAVTRDKFFALEKAPFESIFKDKKIIEDAYLQFEKEFEKNPKLIPAKFKVYNYDNFTIEMCDYIFKSTDGKDVRWRVVSNVWGDEIVPIAQAFKNSGHTNVVYMGTAGAFSEKGYKVGDLVIPNSVHDGVQNIPVKSNAMKIEGAKYGGSVEHVGSPFEESEKWLAIARARSELVEVETSYLRKIFNSPGDNVEMYLLISDILGSDSETLAHATSSKRKNMQNKLLANLFLRDSKGLPLPVTDTGLNAIEKNRSFIFDVLSKKSVSYRYYAYSHLKNSPKLTEKEILKFAEENPTFTDSFILDRLVKVSELVHEMNKQLKGKVDFDIAFSKSLVTGTWNPKNQKLQITLKAKNPEAEVAIKTALSSTSDHLSQIKAFAEFSVGTSVKSADMIWMKIPEKTDPDFLVKIYSLAGLKNAGLYQNVTYNGNLTLDLLPISKTEQPLEAFYQGVASIAGKKATSELGGMAGTCIEAMRSLMIMF
;
A
#
# COMPACT_ATOMS: atom_id res chain seq x y z
N MET A 1 -67.37 6.61 -37.57
CA MET A 1 -66.22 7.47 -37.21
C MET A 1 -66.11 7.58 -35.68
N PHE A 2 -66.00 6.44 -35.00
CA PHE A 2 -66.04 6.32 -33.54
C PHE A 2 -65.41 4.94 -33.20
N ASN A 3 -64.09 4.83 -33.30
CA ASN A 3 -63.34 3.64 -32.83
C ASN A 3 -61.82 3.86 -32.74
N LYS A 4 -61.34 5.11 -32.63
CA LYS A 4 -59.91 5.41 -32.45
C LYS A 4 -59.57 6.17 -31.15
N PHE A 5 -60.54 6.40 -30.26
CA PHE A 5 -60.30 7.13 -29.00
C PHE A 5 -60.17 6.24 -27.75
N LEU A 6 -60.45 4.95 -27.84
CA LEU A 6 -60.39 4.04 -26.67
C LEU A 6 -59.04 3.35 -26.47
N SER A 7 -58.13 3.41 -27.45
CA SER A 7 -56.82 2.73 -27.40
C SER A 7 -55.68 3.60 -26.84
N LEU A 8 -55.93 4.86 -26.50
CA LEU A 8 -54.91 5.80 -25.98
C LEU A 8 -54.98 5.98 -24.46
N ILE A 9 -56.04 5.52 -23.80
CA ILE A 9 -56.21 5.64 -22.33
C ILE A 9 -55.74 4.37 -21.58
N LEU A 10 -55.49 3.25 -22.28
CA LEU A 10 -55.01 2.01 -21.66
C LEU A 10 -53.48 1.82 -21.67
N THR A 11 -52.72 2.75 -22.26
CA THR A 11 -51.25 2.65 -22.38
C THR A 11 -50.48 3.69 -21.56
N LEU A 12 -51.17 4.49 -20.74
CA LEU A 12 -50.54 5.53 -19.90
C LEU A 12 -50.69 5.34 -18.39
N SER A 13 -51.19 4.18 -17.94
CA SER A 13 -51.34 3.84 -16.50
C SER A 13 -50.41 2.72 -16.00
N LEU A 14 -49.37 2.35 -16.76
CA LEU A 14 -48.37 1.32 -16.37
C LEU A 14 -46.97 1.88 -16.07
N LEU A 15 -46.81 3.20 -15.90
CA LEU A 15 -45.56 3.83 -15.46
C LEU A 15 -45.76 4.61 -14.17
N SER A 16 -46.09 3.88 -13.10
CA SER A 16 -45.79 4.27 -11.74
C SER A 16 -45.48 3.00 -10.96
N SER A 17 -44.27 2.48 -11.17
CA SER A 17 -43.67 1.53 -10.23
C SER A 17 -43.40 2.27 -8.93
N CYS A 18 -44.44 2.37 -8.09
CA CYS A 18 -44.27 2.45 -6.65
C CYS A 18 -43.54 1.17 -6.24
N SER A 19 -42.27 1.29 -5.94
CA SER A 19 -41.53 0.27 -5.20
C SER A 19 -42.01 0.29 -3.75
N THR A 20 -43.23 -0.15 -3.50
CA THR A 20 -43.60 -0.64 -2.17
C THR A 20 -42.85 -1.94 -1.96
N VAL A 21 -41.75 -1.87 -1.20
CA VAL A 21 -41.09 -3.03 -0.63
C VAL A 21 -42.10 -3.71 0.31
N LEU A 22 -42.72 -4.78 -0.18
CA LEU A 22 -43.50 -5.70 0.65
C LEU A 22 -42.52 -6.45 1.56
N VAL A 23 -42.34 -5.93 2.77
CA VAL A 23 -41.57 -6.60 3.83
C VAL A 23 -42.44 -7.71 4.40
N GLY A 24 -42.03 -8.96 4.15
CA GLY A 24 -42.66 -10.18 4.63
C GLY A 24 -42.08 -11.44 4.01
N SER A 25 -41.49 -11.34 2.81
CA SER A 25 -40.68 -12.40 2.22
C SER A 25 -39.21 -11.97 2.22
N ARG A 26 -38.33 -12.80 2.82
CA ARG A 26 -36.87 -12.66 2.70
C ARG A 26 -36.49 -12.32 1.26
N LEU A 27 -35.69 -11.27 1.07
CA LEU A 27 -35.09 -11.00 -0.23
C LEU A 27 -34.33 -12.26 -0.67
N PRO A 28 -34.33 -12.61 -1.97
CA PRO A 28 -33.60 -13.76 -2.43
C PRO A 28 -32.12 -13.57 -2.10
N ALA A 29 -31.52 -14.61 -1.52
CA ALA A 29 -30.13 -14.62 -1.09
C ALA A 29 -29.15 -14.21 -2.21
N SER A 30 -29.53 -14.17 -3.48
CA SER A 30 -28.68 -13.73 -4.60
C SER A 30 -28.68 -12.22 -4.91
N SER A 31 -29.47 -11.39 -4.22
CA SER A 31 -29.57 -9.95 -4.52
C SER A 31 -28.49 -9.11 -3.81
N THR A 32 -27.94 -8.09 -4.50
CA THR A 32 -27.01 -7.10 -3.91
C THR A 32 -27.73 -5.93 -3.22
N ASP A 33 -29.06 -5.94 -3.22
CA ASP A 33 -29.89 -4.89 -2.62
C ASP A 33 -29.78 -4.93 -1.09
N GLU A 34 -29.69 -6.13 -0.52
CA GLU A 34 -29.57 -6.35 0.92
C GLU A 34 -28.27 -5.79 1.50
N ILE A 35 -27.12 -6.07 0.88
CA ILE A 35 -25.84 -5.45 1.30
C ILE A 35 -25.87 -3.93 1.13
N SER A 36 -26.54 -3.41 0.08
CA SER A 36 -26.68 -1.96 -0.12
C SER A 36 -27.52 -1.30 0.98
N TYR A 37 -28.55 -1.99 1.46
CA TYR A 37 -29.33 -1.58 2.62
C TYR A 37 -28.47 -1.58 3.89
N TYR A 38 -27.76 -2.68 4.19
CA TYR A 38 -26.89 -2.74 5.38
C TYR A 38 -25.77 -1.71 5.37
N LEU A 39 -25.19 -1.40 4.21
CA LEU A 39 -24.23 -0.32 4.07
C LEU A 39 -24.85 1.04 4.43
N SER A 40 -26.09 1.29 4.04
CA SER A 40 -26.80 2.54 4.36
C SER A 40 -27.15 2.64 5.84
N ILE A 41 -27.52 1.53 6.48
CA ILE A 41 -27.72 1.44 7.94
C ILE A 41 -26.41 1.74 8.68
N ASP A 42 -25.29 1.12 8.27
CA ASP A 42 -24.00 1.34 8.91
C ASP A 42 -23.53 2.80 8.75
N LYS A 43 -23.73 3.38 7.56
CA LYS A 43 -23.47 4.80 7.26
C LYS A 43 -24.25 5.72 8.21
N PHE A 44 -25.55 5.46 8.38
CA PHE A 44 -26.40 6.26 9.26
C PHE A 44 -25.99 6.13 10.73
N LYS A 45 -25.72 4.92 11.22
CA LYS A 45 -25.22 4.72 12.60
C LYS A 45 -23.86 5.39 12.82
N TYR A 46 -22.96 5.33 11.85
CA TYR A 46 -21.68 6.03 11.93
C TYR A 46 -21.89 7.55 12.00
N TYR A 47 -22.78 8.11 11.18
CA TYR A 47 -23.15 9.52 11.23
C TYR A 47 -23.75 9.91 12.58
N LEU A 48 -24.65 9.11 13.15
CA LEU A 48 -25.27 9.35 14.47
C LEU A 48 -24.20 9.50 15.57
N ASN A 49 -23.19 8.63 15.58
CA ASN A 49 -22.10 8.70 16.56
C ASN A 49 -21.32 10.02 16.41
N GLU A 50 -20.88 10.34 15.19
CA GLU A 50 -20.13 11.59 14.92
C GLU A 50 -20.97 12.85 15.20
N TYR A 51 -22.25 12.81 14.84
CA TYR A 51 -23.22 13.87 15.10
C TYR A 51 -23.39 14.09 16.60
N SER A 52 -23.63 13.03 17.38
CA SER A 52 -23.81 13.13 18.83
C SER A 52 -22.57 13.73 19.51
N ASN A 53 -21.37 13.39 19.05
CA ASN A 53 -20.12 13.96 19.55
C ASN A 53 -19.95 15.43 19.15
N ALA A 54 -20.38 15.82 17.96
CA ALA A 54 -20.28 17.21 17.51
C ALA A 54 -21.27 18.14 18.22
N PHE A 55 -22.39 17.61 18.70
CA PHE A 55 -23.44 18.30 19.46
C PHE A 55 -23.33 18.14 20.98
N ASP A 56 -22.35 17.38 21.47
CA ASP A 56 -22.07 17.26 22.89
C ASP A 56 -21.78 18.64 23.51
N GLY A 57 -22.47 18.95 24.61
CA GLY A 57 -22.47 20.28 25.23
C GLY A 57 -23.16 21.40 24.44
N LYS A 58 -23.74 21.13 23.27
CA LYS A 58 -24.51 22.09 22.44
C LYS A 58 -26.01 21.80 22.39
N ALA A 59 -26.40 20.55 22.61
CA ALA A 59 -27.79 20.11 22.76
C ALA A 59 -28.03 19.55 24.17
N PRO A 60 -29.30 19.44 24.63
CA PRO A 60 -29.59 18.86 25.94
C PRO A 60 -29.07 17.43 26.09
N ASP A 61 -28.56 17.09 27.27
CA ASP A 61 -27.96 15.77 27.55
C ASP A 61 -28.92 14.60 27.25
N GLU A 62 -30.22 14.77 27.51
CA GLU A 62 -31.25 13.77 27.20
C GLU A 62 -31.32 13.45 25.69
N VAL A 63 -31.16 14.46 24.83
CA VAL A 63 -31.09 14.29 23.38
C VAL A 63 -29.82 13.52 23.00
N ILE A 64 -28.67 13.96 23.50
CA ILE A 64 -27.37 13.33 23.18
C ILE A 64 -27.35 11.88 23.65
N ASN A 65 -27.82 11.61 24.87
CA ASN A 65 -27.90 10.26 25.43
C ASN A 65 -28.87 9.38 24.61
N SER A 66 -30.02 9.93 24.21
CA SER A 66 -30.97 9.20 23.35
C SER A 66 -30.38 8.87 21.98
N LEU A 67 -29.56 9.73 21.38
CA LEU A 67 -28.91 9.44 20.10
C LEU A 67 -27.79 8.40 20.24
N ARG A 68 -27.00 8.49 21.32
CA ARG A 68 -25.92 7.53 21.62
C ARG A 68 -26.46 6.12 21.90
N SER A 69 -27.64 6.01 22.51
CA SER A 69 -28.27 4.72 22.82
C SER A 69 -28.87 3.99 21.62
N ILE A 70 -29.04 4.66 20.47
CA ILE A 70 -29.65 4.02 19.28
C ILE A 70 -28.80 2.83 18.83
N THR A 71 -29.36 1.63 18.85
CA THR A 71 -28.67 0.42 18.36
C THR A 71 -28.87 0.24 16.85
N VAL A 72 -28.11 -0.68 16.24
CA VAL A 72 -28.30 -1.01 14.82
C VAL A 72 -29.65 -1.70 14.61
N GLU A 73 -30.03 -2.58 15.54
CA GLU A 73 -31.32 -3.26 15.56
C GLU A 73 -32.48 -2.26 15.60
N GLU A 74 -32.38 -1.23 16.45
CA GLU A 74 -33.39 -0.17 16.51
C GLU A 74 -33.51 0.59 15.18
N ILE A 75 -32.40 0.87 14.48
CA ILE A 75 -32.44 1.55 13.17
C ILE A 75 -33.14 0.65 12.12
N ILE A 76 -32.89 -0.65 12.15
CA ILE A 76 -33.56 -1.61 11.27
C ILE A 76 -35.08 -1.64 11.57
N ASP A 77 -35.45 -1.63 12.85
CA ASP A 77 -36.84 -1.63 13.32
C ASP A 77 -37.57 -0.30 13.08
N MET A 78 -36.85 0.80 12.83
CA MET A 78 -37.44 2.07 12.39
C MET A 78 -38.03 1.99 10.97
N HIS A 79 -37.71 0.95 10.20
CA HIS A 79 -38.20 0.74 8.83
C HIS A 79 -37.98 1.96 7.91
N LEU A 80 -36.82 2.60 8.04
CA LEU A 80 -36.44 3.77 7.26
C LEU A 80 -36.32 3.41 5.76
N ASP A 81 -36.73 4.34 4.90
CA ASP A 81 -36.67 4.15 3.46
C ASP A 81 -35.21 4.03 2.97
N SER A 82 -34.95 3.05 2.11
CA SER A 82 -33.60 2.74 1.63
C SER A 82 -33.03 3.87 0.75
N ALA A 83 -33.86 4.55 -0.05
CA ALA A 83 -33.42 5.66 -0.86
C ALA A 83 -33.08 6.88 0.01
N GLU A 84 -33.87 7.16 1.05
CA GLU A 84 -33.58 8.21 2.03
C GLU A 84 -32.30 7.93 2.82
N LEU A 85 -32.12 6.70 3.31
CA LEU A 85 -30.92 6.25 4.04
C LEU A 85 -29.64 6.32 3.19
N SER A 86 -29.76 6.20 1.87
CA SER A 86 -28.59 6.18 0.98
C SER A 86 -27.87 7.53 0.89
N ASP A 87 -28.59 8.66 1.07
CA ASP A 87 -28.06 10.03 0.98
C ASP A 87 -27.94 10.68 2.37
N ALA A 88 -26.69 10.87 2.81
CA ALA A 88 -26.35 11.50 4.09
C ALA A 88 -26.84 12.95 4.23
N LYS A 89 -27.31 13.60 3.15
CA LYS A 89 -27.96 14.92 3.23
C LYS A 89 -29.29 14.88 3.99
N ASN A 90 -29.96 13.73 4.02
CA ASN A 90 -31.25 13.56 4.67
C ASN A 90 -31.13 13.35 6.19
N TYR A 91 -29.94 13.00 6.68
CA TYR A 91 -29.75 12.47 8.03
C TYR A 91 -30.13 13.42 9.17
N ASP A 92 -29.90 14.73 9.03
CA ASP A 92 -30.33 15.69 10.06
C ASP A 92 -31.86 15.69 10.23
N GLY A 93 -32.60 15.63 9.12
CA GLY A 93 -34.06 15.56 9.13
C GLY A 93 -34.54 14.27 9.76
N MET A 94 -33.94 13.14 9.39
CA MET A 94 -34.24 11.83 9.98
C MET A 94 -33.98 11.79 11.49
N ILE A 95 -32.89 12.41 11.95
CA ILE A 95 -32.58 12.56 13.39
C ILE A 95 -33.65 13.39 14.08
N TYR A 96 -34.05 14.52 13.49
CA TYR A 96 -35.09 15.37 14.06
C TYR A 96 -36.43 14.63 14.18
N ASP A 97 -36.83 13.89 13.14
CA ASP A 97 -38.06 13.11 13.13
C ASP A 97 -38.03 11.99 14.18
N TYR A 98 -36.90 11.31 14.34
CA TYR A 98 -36.69 10.34 15.42
C TYR A 98 -36.87 10.99 16.79
N LEU A 99 -36.17 12.09 17.08
CA LEU A 99 -36.26 12.80 18.36
C LEU A 99 -37.68 13.32 18.63
N LYS A 100 -38.37 13.79 17.58
CA LYS A 100 -39.76 14.23 17.65
C LYS A 100 -40.70 13.08 18.01
N SER A 101 -40.48 11.89 17.45
CA SER A 101 -41.24 10.69 17.79
C SER A 101 -41.06 10.27 19.26
N LYS A 102 -39.90 10.59 19.85
CA LYS A 102 -39.58 10.35 21.27
C LYS A 102 -40.02 11.49 22.20
N GLY A 103 -40.60 12.57 21.66
CA GLY A 103 -41.01 13.74 22.44
C GLY A 103 -39.85 14.64 22.91
N LEU A 104 -38.64 14.46 22.37
CA LEU A 104 -37.41 15.14 22.80
C LEU A 104 -37.16 16.49 22.10
N THR A 105 -38.06 16.93 21.23
CA THR A 105 -37.93 18.19 20.46
C THR A 105 -38.80 19.34 20.98
N LYS A 106 -39.42 19.20 22.15
CA LYS A 106 -40.40 20.17 22.69
C LYS A 106 -39.91 21.63 22.73
N ASN A 107 -38.60 21.83 22.90
CA ASN A 107 -37.96 23.15 22.95
C ASN A 107 -36.80 23.30 21.94
N ILE A 108 -36.72 22.46 20.92
CA ILE A 108 -35.60 22.42 19.97
C ILE A 108 -36.18 22.52 18.55
N LYS A 109 -35.72 23.50 17.77
CA LYS A 109 -36.11 23.60 16.35
C LYS A 109 -35.22 22.70 15.50
N GLU A 110 -35.71 22.28 14.35
CA GLU A 110 -34.93 21.48 13.40
C GLU A 110 -33.62 22.19 13.00
N GLU A 111 -33.66 23.50 12.84
CA GLU A 111 -32.48 24.33 12.53
C GLU A 111 -31.40 24.28 13.61
N ASP A 112 -31.79 24.12 14.88
CA ASP A 112 -30.86 24.04 16.02
C ASP A 112 -30.06 22.73 15.99
N LEU A 113 -30.54 21.73 15.24
CA LEU A 113 -29.95 20.40 15.07
C LEU A 113 -29.28 20.22 13.71
N LYS A 114 -29.11 21.28 12.90
CA LYS A 114 -28.42 21.18 11.60
C LYS A 114 -26.91 21.19 11.76
N TRP A 115 -26.23 20.10 11.39
CA TRP A 115 -24.76 20.01 11.52
C TRP A 115 -24.00 20.79 10.43
N ASN A 116 -24.62 21.08 9.28
CA ASN A 116 -24.07 21.84 8.14
C ASN A 116 -22.67 21.40 7.66
N TYR A 117 -22.19 20.23 8.05
CA TYR A 117 -20.85 19.75 7.71
C TYR A 117 -20.85 19.01 6.36
N ASN A 118 -21.09 19.76 5.28
CA ASN A 118 -21.30 19.22 3.93
C ASN A 118 -20.14 18.34 3.44
N PHE A 119 -18.90 18.69 3.76
CA PHE A 119 -17.73 17.88 3.40
C PHE A 119 -17.81 16.46 3.96
N PHE A 120 -18.21 16.31 5.22
CA PHE A 120 -18.34 15.00 5.85
C PHE A 120 -19.47 14.18 5.22
N ARG A 121 -20.62 14.79 4.94
CA ARG A 121 -21.73 14.12 4.23
C ARG A 121 -21.34 13.67 2.83
N THR A 122 -20.63 14.52 2.07
CA THR A 122 -20.10 14.13 0.76
C THR A 122 -19.17 12.92 0.89
N LYS A 123 -18.26 12.95 1.87
CA LYS A 123 -17.37 11.81 2.14
C LYS A 123 -18.14 10.53 2.47
N LEU A 124 -19.21 10.62 3.26
CA LEU A 124 -20.09 9.49 3.58
C LEU A 124 -20.88 9.00 2.36
N ASN A 125 -21.30 9.87 1.45
CA ASN A 125 -21.99 9.45 0.23
C ASN A 125 -21.07 8.75 -0.76
N GLU A 126 -19.78 9.02 -0.72
CA GLU A 126 -18.77 8.30 -1.50
C GLU A 126 -18.23 7.04 -0.80
N ALA A 127 -18.67 6.77 0.44
CA ALA A 127 -18.31 5.65 1.27
C ALA A 127 -19.56 4.86 1.67
N PHE A 128 -19.38 3.68 2.26
CA PHE A 128 -20.48 2.74 2.53
C PHE A 128 -21.37 2.56 1.29
N THR A 129 -20.73 2.32 0.15
CA THR A 129 -21.41 2.13 -1.14
C THR A 129 -20.90 0.90 -1.83
N LEU A 130 -21.76 0.31 -2.65
CA LEU A 130 -21.40 -0.71 -3.62
C LEU A 130 -21.08 -0.04 -4.96
N SER A 131 -20.00 -0.44 -5.63
CA SER A 131 -19.71 0.03 -6.98
C SER A 131 -19.26 -1.11 -7.88
N PRO A 132 -19.68 -1.15 -9.17
CA PRO A 132 -19.19 -2.17 -10.10
C PRO A 132 -17.68 -2.17 -10.15
N SER A 133 -17.07 -3.35 -9.98
CA SER A 133 -15.61 -3.45 -10.03
C SER A 133 -15.13 -3.30 -11.46
N LYS A 134 -14.02 -2.57 -11.63
CA LYS A 134 -13.29 -2.48 -12.90
C LYS A 134 -12.01 -3.31 -12.89
N LEU A 135 -11.83 -4.13 -11.85
CA LEU A 135 -10.63 -4.93 -11.67
C LEU A 135 -10.67 -6.15 -12.58
N THR A 136 -9.71 -6.20 -13.48
CA THR A 136 -9.45 -7.36 -14.33
C THR A 136 -7.94 -7.46 -14.53
N ILE A 137 -7.45 -8.68 -14.77
CA ILE A 137 -6.10 -8.89 -15.26
C ILE A 137 -6.15 -9.44 -16.68
N ASP A 138 -5.26 -8.90 -17.51
CA ASP A 138 -5.05 -9.35 -18.89
C ASP A 138 -4.15 -10.59 -18.89
N LEU A 139 -4.79 -11.73 -18.69
CA LEU A 139 -4.20 -13.07 -18.86
C LEU A 139 -4.95 -13.75 -20.02
N SER A 140 -4.25 -14.36 -20.96
CA SER A 140 -4.88 -15.02 -22.11
C SER A 140 -5.39 -16.43 -21.79
N LEU A 141 -4.81 -17.08 -20.77
CA LEU A 141 -5.12 -18.45 -20.40
C LEU A 141 -6.04 -18.53 -19.17
N ASN A 142 -7.19 -19.22 -19.32
CA ASN A 142 -8.03 -19.65 -18.19
C ASN A 142 -7.62 -21.07 -17.81
N SER A 143 -6.77 -21.21 -16.79
CA SER A 143 -6.28 -22.52 -16.35
C SER A 143 -7.40 -23.27 -15.59
N GLY A 144 -8.26 -24.00 -16.30
CA GLY A 144 -9.44 -24.65 -15.73
C GLY A 144 -9.24 -25.79 -14.70
N GLU A 145 -8.12 -25.86 -13.98
CA GLU A 145 -8.00 -26.73 -12.78
C GLU A 145 -7.92 -25.88 -11.51
N LYS A 146 -8.54 -26.39 -10.44
CA LYS A 146 -8.32 -25.89 -9.08
C LYS A 146 -6.85 -26.11 -8.70
N SER A 147 -6.06 -25.05 -8.73
CA SER A 147 -4.79 -25.01 -8.01
C SER A 147 -5.05 -25.41 -6.55
N LEU A 148 -4.24 -26.33 -6.00
CA LEU A 148 -4.18 -26.62 -4.56
C LEU A 148 -3.57 -25.39 -3.88
N ILE A 149 -4.43 -24.41 -3.63
CA ILE A 149 -4.12 -23.24 -2.84
C ILE A 149 -4.22 -23.69 -1.38
N ASN A 150 -3.27 -23.23 -0.55
CA ASN A 150 -3.36 -23.44 0.89
C ASN A 150 -4.57 -22.63 1.38
N GLU A 151 -5.72 -23.28 1.40
CA GLU A 151 -6.94 -22.76 2.00
C GLU A 151 -6.96 -23.24 3.45
N THR A 152 -6.92 -22.30 4.37
CA THR A 152 -7.07 -22.61 5.79
C THR A 152 -8.43 -22.12 6.24
N LEU A 153 -9.27 -23.05 6.71
CA LEU A 153 -10.49 -22.70 7.41
C LEU A 153 -10.13 -22.25 8.82
N ILE A 154 -10.50 -21.02 9.16
CA ILE A 154 -10.24 -20.49 10.51
C ILE A 154 -11.52 -20.56 11.33
N LYS A 155 -11.38 -21.01 12.58
CA LYS A 155 -12.40 -20.83 13.62
C LYS A 155 -12.13 -19.49 14.28
N SER A 156 -13.01 -18.53 14.05
CA SER A 156 -12.92 -17.22 14.72
C SER A 156 -13.13 -17.39 16.21
N GLU A 157 -12.24 -16.84 17.04
CA GLU A 157 -12.47 -16.74 18.48
C GLU A 157 -13.61 -15.76 18.74
N VAL A 158 -14.55 -16.13 19.61
CA VAL A 158 -15.69 -15.26 19.92
C VAL A 158 -15.26 -14.25 20.97
N LEU A 159 -15.04 -13.01 20.52
CA LEU A 159 -14.83 -11.87 21.39
C LEU A 159 -16.17 -11.26 21.80
N ASN A 160 -16.27 -10.83 23.05
CA ASN A 160 -17.42 -10.09 23.56
C ASN A 160 -17.15 -8.58 23.46
N PRO A 161 -17.97 -7.80 22.74
CA PRO A 161 -17.79 -6.36 22.64
C PRO A 161 -17.73 -5.64 23.99
N ASN A 162 -18.42 -6.14 25.02
CA ASN A 162 -18.44 -5.55 26.36
C ASN A 162 -17.13 -5.76 27.13
N ASP A 163 -16.27 -6.66 26.67
CA ASP A 163 -14.97 -6.92 27.30
C ASP A 163 -13.86 -6.04 26.68
N MET A 164 -14.18 -5.30 25.61
CA MET A 164 -13.27 -4.44 24.87
C MET A 164 -13.19 -3.06 25.50
N THR A 165 -12.03 -2.43 25.40
CA THR A 165 -11.77 -1.10 25.98
C THR A 165 -12.06 0.06 25.02
N LEU A 166 -12.47 -0.26 23.79
CA LEU A 166 -12.83 0.69 22.74
C LEU A 166 -14.23 0.38 22.18
N ASP A 167 -14.92 1.38 21.65
CA ASP A 167 -16.17 1.19 20.87
C ASP A 167 -15.86 0.45 19.56
N SER A 168 -15.87 -0.89 19.65
CA SER A 168 -15.53 -1.78 18.54
C SER A 168 -16.46 -1.58 17.35
N GLY A 169 -17.74 -1.30 17.57
CA GLY A 169 -18.71 -1.05 16.51
C GLY A 169 -18.36 0.19 15.69
N HIS A 170 -18.08 1.31 16.36
CA HIS A 170 -17.68 2.54 15.70
C HIS A 170 -16.31 2.41 15.02
N TYR A 171 -15.35 1.75 15.67
CA TYR A 171 -14.02 1.51 15.11
C TYR A 171 -14.10 0.71 13.80
N ILE A 172 -14.88 -0.37 13.77
CA ILE A 172 -15.04 -1.22 12.58
C ILE A 172 -15.72 -0.47 11.43
N ALA A 173 -16.78 0.31 11.73
CA ALA A 173 -17.45 1.14 10.73
C ALA A 173 -16.50 2.17 10.09
N ASN A 174 -15.59 2.76 10.86
CA ASN A 174 -14.60 3.73 10.36
C ASN A 174 -13.57 3.09 9.42
N ARG A 175 -13.12 1.87 9.72
CA ARG A 175 -12.00 1.22 8.99
C ARG A 175 -12.45 0.30 7.86
N THR A 176 -13.52 -0.47 8.05
CA THR A 176 -13.91 -1.58 7.15
C THR A 176 -15.37 -1.54 6.71
N THR A 177 -16.30 -1.10 7.55
CA THR A 177 -17.76 -1.38 7.48
C THR A 177 -18.16 -2.65 8.23
N ARG A 178 -19.25 -2.58 8.99
CA ARG A 178 -19.86 -3.72 9.67
C ARG A 178 -20.83 -4.48 8.76
N ALA A 179 -21.37 -3.80 7.75
CA ALA A 179 -22.41 -4.30 6.85
C ALA A 179 -22.07 -5.65 6.19
N ILE A 180 -20.82 -5.84 5.75
CA ILE A 180 -20.39 -7.09 5.11
C ILE A 180 -20.43 -8.26 6.09
N PHE A 181 -20.16 -8.02 7.38
CA PHE A 181 -20.18 -9.04 8.40
C PHE A 181 -21.62 -9.39 8.79
N TRP A 182 -22.48 -8.39 8.90
CA TRP A 182 -23.91 -8.59 9.15
C TRP A 182 -24.56 -9.42 8.04
N GLU A 183 -24.41 -9.00 6.77
CA GLU A 183 -25.00 -9.72 5.64
C GLU A 183 -24.43 -11.13 5.52
N ALA A 184 -23.11 -11.29 5.72
CA ALA A 184 -22.50 -12.60 5.66
C ALA A 184 -23.00 -13.53 6.77
N ILE A 185 -23.24 -13.02 7.98
CA ILE A 185 -23.77 -13.82 9.09
C ILE A 185 -25.22 -14.25 8.79
N GLU A 186 -26.07 -13.32 8.35
CA GLU A 186 -27.50 -13.60 8.13
C GLU A 186 -27.76 -14.52 6.93
N ASN A 187 -26.97 -14.38 5.86
CA ASN A 187 -27.09 -15.18 4.65
C ASN A 187 -26.08 -16.34 4.58
N GLU A 188 -25.37 -16.58 5.69
CA GLU A 188 -24.29 -17.55 5.80
C GLU A 188 -23.29 -17.50 4.62
N ARG A 189 -22.84 -16.30 4.24
CA ARG A 189 -21.87 -16.11 3.16
C ARG A 189 -20.46 -16.46 3.59
N SER A 190 -19.67 -16.96 2.65
CA SER A 190 -18.24 -17.14 2.87
C SER A 190 -17.51 -15.81 2.80
N ILE A 191 -16.52 -15.66 3.67
CA ILE A 191 -15.57 -14.55 3.66
C ILE A 191 -14.18 -15.12 3.40
N GLU A 192 -13.50 -14.57 2.41
CA GLU A 192 -12.16 -14.95 2.00
C GLU A 192 -11.17 -13.83 2.34
N PHE A 193 -10.10 -14.18 3.06
CA PHE A 193 -8.96 -13.31 3.28
C PHE A 193 -7.83 -13.72 2.34
N HIS A 194 -7.45 -12.81 1.45
CA HIS A 194 -6.41 -13.02 0.45
C HIS A 194 -5.13 -12.33 0.92
N LEU A 195 -4.14 -13.16 1.25
CA LEU A 195 -2.82 -12.73 1.71
C LEU A 195 -1.95 -12.41 0.49
N GLY A 196 -1.23 -11.30 0.54
CA GLY A 196 -0.36 -10.85 -0.55
C GLY A 196 -0.96 -9.76 -1.42
N ASP A 197 -0.59 -9.73 -2.70
CA ASP A 197 -0.88 -8.61 -3.60
C ASP A 197 -2.16 -8.78 -4.44
N SER A 198 -2.67 -7.67 -4.99
CA SER A 198 -3.90 -7.70 -5.78
C SER A 198 -3.78 -8.54 -7.07
N ARG A 199 -2.55 -8.75 -7.58
CA ARG A 199 -2.32 -9.56 -8.78
C ARG A 199 -2.41 -11.06 -8.46
N GLU A 200 -1.92 -11.49 -7.31
CA GLU A 200 -2.08 -12.87 -6.81
C GLU A 200 -3.56 -13.22 -6.63
N PHE A 201 -4.33 -12.34 -5.99
CA PHE A 201 -5.78 -12.48 -5.85
C PHE A 201 -6.47 -12.64 -7.21
N LEU A 202 -6.19 -11.74 -8.17
CA LEU A 202 -6.86 -11.77 -9.47
C LEU A 202 -6.45 -12.98 -10.32
N LYS A 203 -5.19 -13.43 -10.21
CA LYS A 203 -4.73 -14.69 -10.81
C LYS A 203 -5.56 -15.84 -10.28
N GLN A 204 -5.58 -16.00 -8.96
CA GLN A 204 -6.35 -17.05 -8.31
C GLN A 204 -7.83 -17.04 -8.71
N LEU A 205 -8.45 -15.86 -8.69
CA LEU A 205 -9.85 -15.71 -9.06
C LEU A 205 -10.08 -16.22 -10.49
N LYS A 206 -9.20 -15.86 -11.43
CA LYS A 206 -9.26 -16.29 -12.83
C LYS A 206 -9.02 -17.80 -13.01
N GLU A 207 -8.06 -18.38 -12.30
CA GLU A 207 -7.82 -19.84 -12.31
C GLU A 207 -9.07 -20.61 -11.89
N GLN A 208 -9.78 -20.08 -10.89
CA GLN A 208 -11.03 -20.64 -10.37
C GLN A 208 -12.27 -20.21 -11.18
N LYS A 209 -12.07 -19.50 -12.31
CA LYS A 209 -13.14 -18.93 -13.17
C LYS A 209 -14.11 -18.03 -12.41
N GLY A 210 -13.68 -17.45 -11.29
CA GLY A 210 -14.46 -16.49 -10.54
C GLY A 210 -14.50 -15.13 -11.22
N GLU A 211 -15.52 -14.35 -10.88
CA GLU A 211 -15.71 -12.98 -11.34
C GLU A 211 -15.89 -12.02 -10.15
N ILE A 212 -15.45 -10.78 -10.31
CA ILE A 212 -15.74 -9.71 -9.35
C ILE A 212 -17.00 -9.01 -9.82
N LEU A 213 -18.05 -9.05 -9.00
CA LEU A 213 -19.30 -8.36 -9.28
C LEU A 213 -19.20 -6.89 -8.87
N TYR A 214 -18.71 -6.63 -7.66
CA TYR A 214 -18.70 -5.29 -7.06
C TYR A 214 -17.51 -5.08 -6.10
N GLU A 215 -17.13 -3.82 -5.89
CA GLU A 215 -16.27 -3.35 -4.78
C GLU A 215 -17.16 -2.69 -3.71
N VAL A 216 -16.99 -3.11 -2.46
CA VAL A 216 -17.56 -2.45 -1.28
C VAL A 216 -16.59 -1.35 -0.85
N LYS A 217 -17.05 -0.11 -0.79
CA LYS A 217 -16.22 1.06 -0.45
C LYS A 217 -16.42 1.47 1.00
N PRO A 218 -15.50 1.15 1.93
CA PRO A 218 -15.55 1.68 3.28
C PRO A 218 -15.19 3.17 3.35
N LEU A 219 -15.35 3.77 4.53
CA LEU A 219 -14.88 5.12 4.81
C LEU A 219 -13.36 5.25 4.64
N ALA A 220 -12.60 4.28 5.16
CA ALA A 220 -11.15 4.17 4.96
C ALA A 220 -10.81 3.36 3.70
N LYS A 221 -11.04 3.96 2.52
CA LYS A 221 -10.87 3.33 1.18
C LYS A 221 -9.51 2.67 0.89
N ASN A 222 -8.48 3.07 1.64
CA ASN A 222 -7.10 2.58 1.49
C ASN A 222 -6.70 1.56 2.59
N TYR A 223 -7.58 1.27 3.55
CA TYR A 223 -7.26 0.37 4.66
C TYR A 223 -7.21 -1.09 4.20
N ASN A 224 -8.29 -1.57 3.58
CA ASN A 224 -8.36 -2.87 2.91
C ASN A 224 -9.28 -2.76 1.69
N LYS A 225 -9.24 -3.77 0.83
CA LYS A 225 -10.02 -3.80 -0.41
C LYS A 225 -10.97 -4.98 -0.40
N ILE A 226 -12.25 -4.68 -0.54
CA ILE A 226 -13.36 -5.59 -0.25
C ILE A 226 -14.18 -5.78 -1.51
N PHE A 227 -14.30 -7.03 -1.96
CA PHE A 227 -14.98 -7.39 -3.19
C PHE A 227 -16.10 -8.38 -2.95
N ILE A 228 -17.14 -8.27 -3.77
CA ILE A 228 -18.14 -9.32 -3.95
C ILE A 228 -17.69 -10.18 -5.14
N VAL A 229 -17.41 -11.46 -4.89
CA VAL A 229 -16.94 -12.41 -5.90
C VAL A 229 -17.93 -13.54 -6.10
N LYS A 230 -18.05 -14.03 -7.32
CA LYS A 230 -18.89 -15.18 -7.66
C LYS A 230 -18.09 -16.24 -8.40
N TYR A 231 -18.26 -17.49 -7.98
CA TYR A 231 -17.65 -18.65 -8.64
C TYR A 231 -18.71 -19.39 -9.49
N PRO A 232 -18.33 -20.08 -10.59
CA PRO A 232 -19.31 -20.64 -11.54
C PRO A 232 -20.25 -21.68 -10.96
N ASP A 233 -19.77 -22.46 -9.99
CA ASP A 233 -20.51 -23.58 -9.38
C ASP A 233 -21.28 -23.14 -8.12
N GLU A 234 -21.34 -21.84 -7.84
CA GLU A 234 -21.99 -21.29 -6.64
C GLU A 234 -23.25 -20.51 -6.98
N GLU A 235 -24.34 -20.82 -6.28
CA GLU A 235 -25.62 -20.10 -6.38
C GLU A 235 -25.54 -18.69 -5.75
N SER A 236 -24.51 -18.47 -4.93
CA SER A 236 -24.28 -17.26 -4.14
C SER A 236 -22.93 -16.61 -4.44
N TYR A 237 -22.77 -15.38 -3.99
CA TYR A 237 -21.48 -14.71 -3.95
C TYR A 237 -20.78 -14.92 -2.59
N ARG A 238 -19.49 -14.57 -2.54
CA ARG A 238 -18.65 -14.50 -1.35
C ARG A 238 -18.10 -13.08 -1.20
N TYR A 239 -17.63 -12.75 0.00
CA TYR A 239 -16.80 -11.55 0.19
C TYR A 239 -15.33 -11.93 0.11
N ALA A 240 -14.53 -11.14 -0.60
CA ALA A 240 -13.08 -11.27 -0.66
C ALA A 240 -12.44 -9.98 -0.12
N ILE A 241 -11.64 -10.10 0.94
CA ILE A 241 -10.86 -9.02 1.53
C ILE A 241 -9.39 -9.24 1.16
N THR A 242 -8.77 -8.24 0.55
CA THR A 242 -7.45 -8.29 -0.06
C THR A 242 -6.53 -7.20 0.51
N ASN A 243 -5.24 -7.22 0.12
CA ASN A 243 -4.16 -6.35 0.63
C ASN A 243 -3.81 -6.61 2.10
N ILE A 244 -3.78 -7.89 2.49
CA ILE A 244 -3.38 -8.34 3.82
C ILE A 244 -1.92 -8.78 3.74
N GLY A 245 -1.01 -7.97 4.30
CA GLY A 245 0.44 -8.21 4.22
C GLY A 245 1.05 -8.83 5.47
N GLY A 246 0.29 -9.00 6.56
CA GLY A 246 0.79 -9.43 7.86
C GLY A 246 -0.24 -10.22 8.67
N GLN A 247 0.26 -10.99 9.64
CA GLN A 247 -0.55 -11.82 10.53
C GLN A 247 -1.35 -10.95 11.49
N ASP A 248 -0.77 -9.87 12.02
CA ASP A 248 -1.45 -8.96 12.94
C ASP A 248 -2.68 -8.32 12.26
N ARG A 249 -2.56 -8.00 10.96
CA ARG A 249 -3.69 -7.49 10.16
C ARG A 249 -4.75 -8.56 9.91
N LEU A 250 -4.34 -9.80 9.63
CA LEU A 250 -5.26 -10.91 9.46
C LEU A 250 -6.07 -11.14 10.74
N ASP A 251 -5.40 -11.25 11.88
CA ASP A 251 -6.03 -11.46 13.18
C ASP A 251 -6.92 -10.27 13.55
N HIS A 252 -6.47 -9.05 13.28
CA HIS A 252 -7.29 -7.85 13.42
C HIS A 252 -8.60 -7.95 12.63
N LEU A 253 -8.57 -8.37 11.36
CA LEU A 253 -9.76 -8.53 10.53
C LEU A 253 -10.67 -9.69 10.97
N VAL A 254 -10.08 -10.79 11.43
CA VAL A 254 -10.82 -11.93 12.01
C VAL A 254 -11.54 -11.50 13.28
N HIS A 255 -10.92 -10.69 14.14
CA HIS A 255 -11.57 -10.11 15.32
C HIS A 255 -12.76 -9.20 14.96
N GLN A 256 -12.68 -8.42 13.87
CA GLN A 256 -13.80 -7.60 13.42
C GLN A 256 -15.04 -8.42 13.08
N LEU A 257 -14.85 -9.61 12.48
CA LEU A 257 -15.94 -10.54 12.18
C LEU A 257 -16.63 -11.01 13.46
N SER A 258 -15.87 -11.37 14.49
CA SER A 258 -16.42 -11.82 15.77
C SER A 258 -17.19 -10.72 16.50
N LEU A 259 -16.69 -9.48 16.44
CA LEU A 259 -17.27 -8.33 17.14
C LEU A 259 -18.46 -7.70 16.38
N SER A 260 -18.50 -7.83 15.05
CA SER A 260 -19.60 -7.32 14.21
C SER A 260 -20.70 -8.35 14.02
N ASN A 261 -21.31 -8.81 15.12
CA ASN A 261 -22.46 -9.70 15.07
C ASN A 261 -23.78 -8.91 15.18
N LEU A 262 -24.65 -9.05 14.18
CA LEU A 262 -26.03 -8.60 14.29
C LEU A 262 -26.82 -9.71 15.01
N LYS A 263 -27.56 -9.37 16.07
CA LYS A 263 -28.40 -10.34 16.84
C LYS A 263 -27.64 -11.57 17.40
N GLY A 264 -26.33 -11.45 17.67
CA GLY A 264 -25.52 -12.53 18.25
C GLY A 264 -25.20 -13.70 17.29
N GLY A 265 -25.44 -13.54 15.98
CA GLY A 265 -25.09 -14.54 14.97
C GLY A 265 -23.58 -14.75 14.81
N LYS A 266 -23.15 -15.92 14.33
CA LYS A 266 -21.72 -16.28 14.20
C LYS A 266 -21.44 -17.03 12.91
N LEU A 267 -20.45 -16.56 12.15
CA LEU A 267 -19.85 -17.32 11.05
C LEU A 267 -18.76 -18.22 11.61
N THR A 268 -19.01 -19.53 11.60
CA THR A 268 -17.99 -20.54 11.91
C THR A 268 -17.85 -21.48 10.71
N ASN A 269 -16.62 -21.72 10.25
CA ASN A 269 -16.27 -22.60 9.12
C ASN A 269 -16.59 -22.07 7.69
N LYS A 270 -16.98 -20.80 7.54
CA LYS A 270 -17.11 -20.11 6.24
C LYS A 270 -16.09 -18.98 6.06
N VAL A 271 -15.05 -18.98 6.88
CA VAL A 271 -13.93 -18.04 6.82
C VAL A 271 -12.72 -18.76 6.24
N ILE A 272 -12.25 -18.31 5.08
CA ILE A 272 -11.21 -18.97 4.30
C ILE A 272 -10.03 -18.02 4.19
N VAL A 273 -8.85 -18.46 4.63
CA VAL A 273 -7.60 -17.73 4.37
C VAL A 273 -6.89 -18.37 3.19
N LYS A 274 -6.48 -17.54 2.23
CA LYS A 274 -5.82 -17.94 1.00
C LYS A 274 -4.47 -17.25 0.90
N GLY A 275 -3.41 -18.03 0.73
CA GLY A 275 -2.02 -17.55 0.63
C GLY A 275 -1.14 -18.01 1.80
N ASP A 276 0.12 -17.55 1.83
CA ASP A 276 1.11 -17.91 2.85
C ASP A 276 1.93 -16.68 3.24
N LEU A 277 1.66 -16.13 4.42
CA LEU A 277 2.32 -14.92 4.93
C LEU A 277 3.82 -15.10 5.16
N LYS A 278 4.28 -16.28 5.60
CA LYS A 278 5.71 -16.52 5.85
C LYS A 278 6.47 -16.50 4.54
N LYS A 279 5.90 -17.17 3.53
CA LYS A 279 6.40 -17.20 2.16
C LYS A 279 6.43 -15.80 1.54
N PHE A 280 5.35 -15.05 1.72
CA PHE A 280 5.22 -13.67 1.25
C PHE A 280 6.25 -12.73 1.90
N HIS A 281 6.38 -12.76 3.24
CA HIS A 281 7.37 -11.98 3.97
C HIS A 281 8.79 -12.32 3.54
N ALA A 282 9.14 -13.61 3.41
CA ALA A 282 10.47 -14.02 2.97
C ALA A 282 10.80 -13.46 1.58
N ALA A 283 9.87 -13.55 0.63
CA ALA A 283 10.04 -12.98 -0.71
C ALA A 283 10.23 -11.46 -0.66
N LYS A 284 9.46 -10.74 0.16
CA LYS A 284 9.58 -9.28 0.31
C LYS A 284 10.87 -8.85 0.99
N ILE A 285 11.33 -9.57 2.01
CA ILE A 285 12.64 -9.32 2.66
C ILE A 285 13.75 -9.39 1.62
N GLU A 286 13.75 -10.44 0.80
CA GLU A 286 14.78 -10.66 -0.21
C GLU A 286 14.74 -9.55 -1.28
N GLU A 287 13.56 -9.29 -1.83
CA GLU A 287 13.31 -8.26 -2.84
C GLU A 287 13.78 -6.88 -2.35
N HIS A 288 13.33 -6.45 -1.17
CA HIS A 288 13.72 -5.16 -0.59
C HIS A 288 15.20 -5.13 -0.21
N THR A 289 15.77 -6.23 0.27
CA THR A 289 17.21 -6.29 0.57
C THR A 289 18.03 -6.04 -0.69
N LEU A 290 17.66 -6.68 -1.81
CA LEU A 290 18.34 -6.47 -3.09
C LEU A 290 18.20 -5.03 -3.57
N GLN A 291 16.99 -4.47 -3.55
CA GLN A 291 16.74 -3.07 -3.90
C GLN A 291 17.64 -2.13 -3.08
N LEU A 292 17.63 -2.26 -1.76
CA LEU A 292 18.36 -1.40 -0.84
C LEU A 292 19.88 -1.51 -0.98
N LYS A 293 20.41 -2.69 -1.37
CA LYS A 293 21.84 -2.87 -1.64
C LYS A 293 22.31 -2.13 -2.90
N LEU A 294 21.43 -2.01 -3.89
CA LEU A 294 21.72 -1.32 -5.16
C LEU A 294 21.46 0.19 -5.06
N LEU A 295 20.50 0.63 -4.25
CA LEU A 295 20.25 2.03 -3.98
C LEU A 295 21.42 2.68 -3.21
N PRO A 296 21.63 4.01 -3.34
CA PRO A 296 22.48 4.75 -2.43
C PRO A 296 22.04 4.50 -0.97
N LYS A 297 23.03 4.26 -0.10
CA LYS A 297 22.78 4.06 1.32
C LYS A 297 22.24 5.35 1.93
N ALA A 298 21.19 5.26 2.73
CA ALA A 298 20.69 6.41 3.48
C ALA A 298 21.55 6.64 4.73
N ASP A 299 21.83 7.89 5.05
CA ASP A 299 22.46 8.27 6.31
C ASP A 299 21.51 8.01 7.48
N ARG A 300 20.21 8.10 7.21
CA ARG A 300 19.13 7.83 8.15
C ARG A 300 17.92 7.21 7.48
N VAL A 301 17.39 6.19 8.13
CA VAL A 301 16.07 5.64 7.86
C VAL A 301 15.08 6.24 8.85
N ILE A 302 13.97 6.76 8.36
CA ILE A 302 12.85 7.24 9.18
C ILE A 302 11.64 6.39 8.81
N ILE A 303 11.05 5.72 9.78
CA ILE A 303 9.83 4.94 9.62
C ILE A 303 8.71 5.68 10.33
N GLY A 304 7.70 6.06 9.56
CA GLY A 304 6.52 6.78 9.98
C GLY A 304 6.49 8.25 9.60
N GLN A 305 5.29 8.81 9.63
CA GLN A 305 5.01 10.24 9.39
C GLN A 305 5.51 10.78 8.03
N LYS A 306 5.62 9.92 6.99
CA LYS A 306 6.10 10.27 5.64
C LYS A 306 5.41 11.52 5.06
N GLU A 307 4.09 11.59 5.11
CA GLU A 307 3.32 12.75 4.61
C GLU A 307 3.69 14.05 5.33
N SER A 308 3.91 13.99 6.65
CA SER A 308 4.28 15.17 7.44
C SER A 308 5.68 15.66 7.07
N ILE A 309 6.62 14.75 6.82
CA ILE A 309 7.99 15.07 6.37
C ILE A 309 7.97 15.65 4.96
N ASP A 310 7.23 15.03 4.04
CA ASP A 310 7.07 15.53 2.66
C ASP A 310 6.52 16.95 2.65
N GLY A 311 5.48 17.19 3.47
CA GLY A 311 4.93 18.52 3.68
C GLY A 311 5.97 19.55 4.14
N LYS A 312 6.94 19.18 4.99
CA LYS A 312 7.99 20.12 5.44
C LYS A 312 9.00 20.44 4.33
N PHE A 313 9.46 19.43 3.58
CA PHE A 313 10.34 19.66 2.44
C PHE A 313 9.67 20.53 1.37
N TYR A 314 8.37 20.34 1.14
CA TYR A 314 7.62 21.18 0.21
C TYR A 314 7.52 22.64 0.68
N ILE A 315 7.40 22.89 1.98
CA ILE A 315 7.47 24.26 2.54
C ILE A 315 8.84 24.88 2.27
N PHE A 316 9.94 24.17 2.54
CA PHE A 316 11.29 24.70 2.27
C PHE A 316 11.52 24.97 0.77
N TRP A 317 11.00 24.11 -0.09
CA TRP A 317 11.06 24.29 -1.55
C TRP A 317 10.33 25.56 -1.98
N LYS A 318 9.11 25.81 -1.46
CA LYS A 318 8.35 27.05 -1.72
C LYS A 318 9.08 28.29 -1.20
N MET A 319 9.65 28.23 0.00
CA MET A 319 10.43 29.35 0.55
C MET A 319 11.59 29.71 -0.37
N LYS A 320 12.31 28.71 -0.90
CA LYS A 320 13.43 28.97 -1.81
C LYS A 320 12.98 29.50 -3.17
N ALA A 321 11.85 29.02 -3.71
CA ALA A 321 11.27 29.58 -4.95
C ALA A 321 10.89 31.06 -4.78
N LEU A 322 10.21 31.40 -3.68
CA LEU A 322 9.87 32.79 -3.33
C LEU A 322 11.12 33.66 -3.16
N LYS A 323 12.17 33.13 -2.53
CA LYS A 323 13.45 33.83 -2.41
C LYS A 323 14.11 34.09 -3.76
N ASN A 324 14.17 33.08 -4.63
CA ASN A 324 14.72 33.23 -5.98
C ASN A 324 13.94 34.30 -6.78
N LEU A 325 12.62 34.36 -6.64
CA LEU A 325 11.80 35.40 -7.27
C LEU A 325 12.12 36.79 -6.70
N TYR A 326 12.25 36.92 -5.38
CA TYR A 326 12.64 38.20 -4.76
C TYR A 326 14.04 38.66 -5.20
N ASP A 327 14.98 37.73 -5.33
CA ASP A 327 16.34 38.03 -5.77
C ASP A 327 16.38 38.46 -7.25
N GLU A 328 15.48 37.95 -8.10
CA GLU A 328 15.37 38.29 -9.53
C GLU A 328 14.53 39.55 -9.79
N ASP A 329 13.35 39.67 -9.17
CA ASP A 329 12.40 40.76 -9.36
C ASP A 329 11.80 41.20 -8.00
N PRO A 330 12.56 41.98 -7.22
CA PRO A 330 12.11 42.43 -5.90
C PRO A 330 10.89 43.35 -5.98
N ASP A 331 10.73 44.11 -7.06
CA ASP A 331 9.62 45.06 -7.22
C ASP A 331 8.29 44.34 -7.41
N LEU A 332 8.25 43.32 -8.26
CA LEU A 332 7.07 42.47 -8.44
C LEU A 332 6.71 41.76 -7.12
N PHE A 333 7.72 41.20 -6.45
CA PHE A 333 7.54 40.51 -5.17
C PHE A 333 6.92 41.43 -4.12
N ASN A 334 7.52 42.61 -3.93
CA ASN A 334 7.10 43.61 -2.97
C ASN A 334 5.69 44.14 -3.27
N LYS A 335 5.39 44.42 -4.53
CA LYS A 335 4.10 44.97 -4.95
C LYS A 335 2.95 44.01 -4.71
N ARG A 336 3.15 42.70 -4.94
CA ARG A 336 2.06 41.72 -4.87
C ARG A 336 1.74 41.26 -3.44
N LEU A 337 2.76 40.98 -2.62
CA LEU A 337 2.54 40.49 -1.25
C LEU A 337 2.06 41.57 -0.26
N GLY A 338 2.40 42.84 -0.53
CA GLY A 338 2.24 43.92 0.44
C GLY A 338 3.22 43.81 1.62
N ALA A 339 3.44 44.93 2.33
CA ALA A 339 4.47 45.04 3.36
C ALA A 339 4.32 44.03 4.50
N VAL A 340 3.10 43.83 5.02
CA VAL A 340 2.85 42.94 6.18
C VAL A 340 3.20 41.48 5.88
N THR A 341 2.74 40.94 4.74
CA THR A 341 3.00 39.54 4.37
C THR A 341 4.47 39.33 4.02
N ARG A 342 5.07 40.30 3.32
CA ARG A 342 6.50 40.33 3.00
C ARG A 342 7.35 40.28 4.28
N ASP A 343 7.08 41.16 5.24
CA ASP A 343 7.87 41.25 6.47
C ASP A 343 7.75 39.97 7.31
N LYS A 344 6.55 39.37 7.34
CA LYS A 344 6.34 38.05 7.98
C LYS A 344 7.11 36.94 7.26
N PHE A 345 7.13 36.93 5.93
CA PHE A 345 7.90 35.95 5.15
C PHE A 345 9.41 36.03 5.48
N PHE A 346 9.99 37.23 5.47
CA PHE A 346 11.41 37.41 5.81
C PHE A 346 11.73 37.14 7.29
N ALA A 347 10.78 37.36 8.19
CA ALA A 347 10.91 36.94 9.57
C ALA A 347 10.98 35.41 9.68
N LEU A 348 10.15 34.68 8.93
CA LEU A 348 10.17 33.21 8.90
C LEU A 348 11.45 32.63 8.30
N GLU A 349 12.07 33.29 7.33
CA GLU A 349 13.36 32.84 6.76
C GLU A 349 14.46 32.73 7.82
N LYS A 350 14.40 33.57 8.86
CA LYS A 350 15.38 33.63 9.95
C LYS A 350 14.90 32.90 11.22
N ALA A 351 13.68 32.36 11.19
CA ALA A 351 13.05 31.75 12.34
C ALA A 351 13.52 30.29 12.55
N PRO A 352 13.41 29.76 13.78
CA PRO A 352 13.60 28.32 14.01
C PRO A 352 12.54 27.50 13.25
N PHE A 353 12.85 26.24 12.94
CA PHE A 353 11.96 25.35 12.18
C PHE A 353 10.56 25.23 12.77
N GLU A 354 10.43 25.21 14.09
CA GLU A 354 9.12 25.11 14.76
C GLU A 354 8.20 26.26 14.38
N SER A 355 8.71 27.50 14.32
CA SER A 355 7.97 28.68 13.88
C SER A 355 7.57 28.57 12.41
N ILE A 356 8.49 28.12 11.55
CA ILE A 356 8.20 27.88 10.12
C ILE A 356 7.06 26.88 9.96
N PHE A 357 7.08 25.79 10.74
CA PHE A 357 6.05 24.75 10.65
C PHE A 357 4.70 25.18 11.20
N LYS A 358 4.70 26.04 12.22
CA LYS A 358 3.49 26.63 12.82
C LYS A 358 2.83 27.60 11.84
N ASP A 359 3.63 28.47 11.21
CA ASP A 359 3.14 29.59 10.40
C ASP A 359 3.27 29.33 8.88
N LYS A 360 3.34 28.06 8.49
CA LYS A 360 3.53 27.61 7.10
C LYS A 360 2.54 28.18 6.08
N LYS A 361 1.32 28.56 6.53
CA LYS A 361 0.29 29.15 5.66
C LYS A 361 0.77 30.45 5.02
N ILE A 362 1.59 31.24 5.71
CA ILE A 362 2.15 32.49 5.17
C ILE A 362 2.97 32.19 3.91
N ILE A 363 3.74 31.10 3.91
CA ILE A 363 4.57 30.66 2.79
C ILE A 363 3.69 30.07 1.67
N GLU A 364 2.71 29.23 2.03
CA GLU A 364 1.77 28.62 1.07
C GLU A 364 0.96 29.71 0.33
N ASP A 365 0.37 30.66 1.06
CA ASP A 365 -0.43 31.75 0.52
C ASP A 365 0.42 32.72 -0.31
N ALA A 366 1.66 32.99 0.12
CA ALA A 366 2.59 33.80 -0.67
C ALA A 366 2.94 33.11 -2.00
N TYR A 367 3.24 31.82 -1.98
CA TYR A 367 3.56 31.06 -3.19
C TYR A 367 2.41 31.05 -4.20
N LEU A 368 1.17 30.85 -3.72
CA LEU A 368 -0.03 30.85 -4.56
C LEU A 368 -0.20 32.15 -5.35
N GLN A 369 0.24 33.29 -4.80
CA GLN A 369 0.19 34.57 -5.51
C GLN A 369 1.15 34.67 -6.69
N PHE A 370 2.16 33.79 -6.79
CA PHE A 370 3.19 33.84 -7.84
C PHE A 370 3.26 32.59 -8.73
N GLU A 371 2.26 31.70 -8.69
CA GLU A 371 2.29 30.46 -9.48
C GLU A 371 2.50 30.71 -10.97
N LYS A 372 1.84 31.75 -11.52
CA LYS A 372 1.97 32.11 -12.94
C LYS A 372 3.38 32.57 -13.31
N GLU A 373 4.12 33.18 -12.38
CA GLU A 373 5.50 33.62 -12.58
C GLU A 373 6.44 32.41 -12.62
N PHE A 374 6.21 31.44 -11.73
CA PHE A 374 6.99 30.20 -11.72
C PHE A 374 6.73 29.33 -12.95
N GLU A 375 5.49 29.30 -13.47
CA GLU A 375 5.16 28.65 -14.73
C GLU A 375 5.85 29.31 -15.93
N LYS A 376 5.91 30.65 -15.96
CA LYS A 376 6.56 31.42 -17.03
C LYS A 376 8.09 31.34 -16.99
N ASN A 377 8.67 31.31 -15.79
CA ASN A 377 10.11 31.22 -15.60
C ASN A 377 10.47 30.04 -14.68
N PRO A 378 10.55 28.81 -15.23
CA PRO A 378 10.92 27.62 -14.46
C PRO A 378 12.31 27.68 -13.83
N LYS A 379 13.20 28.61 -14.22
CA LYS A 379 14.53 28.76 -13.58
C LYS A 379 14.43 29.30 -12.15
N LEU A 380 13.32 29.95 -11.80
CA LEU A 380 13.06 30.41 -10.43
C LEU A 380 12.73 29.26 -9.49
N ILE A 381 12.29 28.13 -10.03
CA ILE A 381 11.98 26.94 -9.27
C ILE A 381 13.27 26.22 -8.84
N PRO A 382 13.48 25.98 -7.53
CA PRO A 382 14.65 25.29 -7.05
C PRO A 382 14.59 23.78 -7.35
N ALA A 383 15.77 23.15 -7.32
CA ALA A 383 15.87 21.70 -7.38
C ALA A 383 15.03 21.03 -6.27
N LYS A 384 14.50 19.84 -6.58
CA LYS A 384 13.67 19.07 -5.63
C LYS A 384 14.55 18.38 -4.59
N PHE A 385 14.07 18.34 -3.35
CA PHE A 385 14.70 17.52 -2.29
C PHE A 385 14.47 16.02 -2.51
N LYS A 386 13.25 15.65 -2.93
CA LYS A 386 12.85 14.28 -3.18
C LYS A 386 13.48 13.78 -4.47
N VAL A 387 14.38 12.80 -4.36
CA VAL A 387 15.12 12.21 -5.49
C VAL A 387 14.65 10.79 -5.84
N TYR A 388 13.86 10.19 -4.96
CA TYR A 388 13.34 8.83 -5.09
C TYR A 388 11.96 8.77 -4.46
N ASN A 389 11.03 8.10 -5.13
CA ASN A 389 9.72 7.76 -4.59
C ASN A 389 9.33 6.37 -5.08
N TYR A 390 8.88 5.52 -4.17
CA TYR A 390 8.51 4.15 -4.42
C TYR A 390 7.37 3.78 -3.50
N ASP A 391 6.17 3.71 -4.08
CA ASP A 391 4.95 3.45 -3.35
C ASP A 391 4.26 2.23 -3.99
N ASN A 392 3.99 1.23 -3.16
CA ASN A 392 3.17 0.07 -3.49
C ASN A 392 2.38 -0.35 -2.24
N PHE A 393 1.60 -1.42 -2.32
CA PHE A 393 0.76 -1.84 -1.19
C PHE A 393 1.54 -2.37 0.02
N THR A 394 2.79 -2.84 -0.16
CA THR A 394 3.64 -3.35 0.94
C THR A 394 4.47 -2.26 1.60
N ILE A 395 4.81 -1.20 0.86
CA ILE A 395 5.71 -0.16 1.31
C ILE A 395 5.50 1.12 0.52
N GLU A 396 5.49 2.23 1.25
CA GLU A 396 5.63 3.57 0.69
C GLU A 396 6.92 4.20 1.20
N MET A 397 7.81 4.55 0.28
CA MET A 397 9.19 4.93 0.59
C MET A 397 9.68 6.04 -0.33
N CYS A 398 10.43 7.00 0.20
CA CYS A 398 11.08 8.03 -0.59
C CYS A 398 12.44 8.43 -0.02
N ASP A 399 13.32 8.95 -0.87
CA ASP A 399 14.57 9.56 -0.42
C ASP A 399 14.53 11.09 -0.61
N TYR A 400 14.99 11.80 0.41
CA TYR A 400 15.29 13.23 0.36
C TYR A 400 16.80 13.44 0.48
N ILE A 401 17.36 14.35 -0.33
CA ILE A 401 18.74 14.80 -0.20
C ILE A 401 18.79 16.30 0.06
N PHE A 402 19.58 16.70 1.05
CA PHE A 402 19.82 18.09 1.39
C PHE A 402 21.22 18.28 2.00
N LYS A 403 21.65 19.54 2.13
CA LYS A 403 22.95 19.88 2.73
C LYS A 403 22.93 19.87 4.26
N SER A 404 23.91 19.21 4.87
CA SER A 404 24.14 19.16 6.31
C SER A 404 24.68 20.47 6.89
N THR A 405 24.79 20.50 8.22
CA THR A 405 25.52 21.49 9.03
C THR A 405 26.95 21.75 8.56
N ASP A 406 27.64 20.72 8.08
CA ASP A 406 29.01 20.79 7.54
C ASP A 406 29.09 20.90 6.01
N GLY A 407 27.94 21.07 5.33
CA GLY A 407 27.84 21.25 3.88
C GLY A 407 27.96 19.97 3.05
N LYS A 408 27.97 18.79 3.69
CA LYS A 408 27.91 17.48 3.06
C LYS A 408 26.47 17.12 2.66
N ASP A 409 26.34 16.16 1.76
CA ASP A 409 25.02 15.63 1.39
C ASP A 409 24.51 14.71 2.50
N VAL A 410 23.25 14.89 2.90
CA VAL A 410 22.52 13.99 3.80
C VAL A 410 21.37 13.38 3.04
N ARG A 411 21.27 12.06 3.11
CA ARG A 411 20.17 11.28 2.57
C ARG A 411 19.28 10.74 3.69
N TRP A 412 18.05 11.21 3.71
CA TRP A 412 16.99 10.60 4.49
C TRP A 412 16.19 9.66 3.61
N ARG A 413 16.02 8.41 4.06
CA ARG A 413 15.07 7.46 3.50
C ARG A 413 13.88 7.36 4.43
N VAL A 414 12.72 7.75 3.94
CA VAL A 414 11.50 7.88 4.73
C VAL A 414 10.49 6.85 4.26
N VAL A 415 9.96 6.05 5.19
CA VAL A 415 8.96 4.99 4.95
C VAL A 415 7.66 5.38 5.68
N SER A 416 6.50 5.15 5.07
CA SER A 416 5.21 5.32 5.75
C SER A 416 5.04 4.32 6.90
N ASN A 417 4.06 4.58 7.78
CA ASN A 417 3.62 3.58 8.74
C ASN A 417 2.98 2.40 8.01
N VAL A 418 3.18 1.21 8.55
CA VAL A 418 2.52 -0.05 8.17
C VAL A 418 1.89 -0.65 9.44
N TRP A 419 1.04 -1.67 9.30
CA TRP A 419 0.36 -2.26 10.46
C TRP A 419 1.13 -3.47 10.99
N GLY A 420 1.56 -3.41 12.24
CA GLY A 420 2.16 -4.53 12.97
C GLY A 420 3.30 -5.21 12.22
N ASP A 421 3.21 -6.53 12.10
CA ASP A 421 4.23 -7.36 11.46
C ASP A 421 4.45 -7.09 9.96
N GLU A 422 3.62 -6.28 9.30
CA GLU A 422 3.91 -5.75 7.95
C GLU A 422 5.20 -4.90 7.90
N ILE A 423 5.69 -4.42 9.05
CA ILE A 423 6.98 -3.71 9.15
C ILE A 423 8.18 -4.65 9.01
N VAL A 424 8.00 -5.94 9.31
CA VAL A 424 9.09 -6.92 9.40
C VAL A 424 9.86 -7.02 8.09
N PRO A 425 9.22 -7.14 6.91
CA PRO A 425 9.96 -7.30 5.66
C PRO A 425 10.91 -6.15 5.36
N ILE A 426 10.44 -4.91 5.50
CA ILE A 426 11.27 -3.73 5.22
C ILE A 426 12.30 -3.47 6.32
N ALA A 427 11.95 -3.65 7.59
CA ALA A 427 12.90 -3.48 8.71
C ALA A 427 14.05 -4.48 8.62
N GLN A 428 13.75 -5.75 8.32
CA GLN A 428 14.78 -6.77 8.11
C GLN A 428 15.63 -6.46 6.87
N ALA A 429 15.02 -5.94 5.80
CA ALA A 429 15.76 -5.51 4.62
C ALA A 429 16.71 -4.33 4.90
N PHE A 430 16.31 -3.36 5.73
CA PHE A 430 17.21 -2.30 6.20
C PHE A 430 18.39 -2.85 6.98
N LYS A 431 18.14 -3.77 7.91
CA LYS A 431 19.22 -4.44 8.66
C LYS A 431 20.16 -5.22 7.74
N ASN A 432 19.61 -6.03 6.82
CA ASN A 432 20.38 -6.85 5.88
C ASN A 432 21.20 -6.03 4.88
N SER A 433 20.78 -4.78 4.61
CA SER A 433 21.51 -3.83 3.77
C SER A 433 22.46 -2.92 4.56
N GLY A 434 22.61 -3.15 5.87
CA GLY A 434 23.56 -2.48 6.75
C GLY A 434 23.13 -1.09 7.20
N HIS A 435 21.84 -0.76 7.16
CA HIS A 435 21.32 0.47 7.77
C HIS A 435 21.22 0.27 9.28
N THR A 436 21.88 1.15 10.03
CA THR A 436 21.96 1.07 11.50
C THR A 436 21.33 2.26 12.21
N ASN A 437 21.09 3.37 11.50
CA ASN A 437 20.47 4.58 12.06
C ASN A 437 19.00 4.64 11.67
N VAL A 438 18.13 4.15 12.56
CA VAL A 438 16.69 4.07 12.34
C VAL A 438 15.98 4.98 13.33
N VAL A 439 15.07 5.81 12.83
CA VAL A 439 14.16 6.62 13.63
C VAL A 439 12.75 6.09 13.38
N TYR A 440 12.07 5.66 14.43
CA TYR A 440 10.68 5.25 14.39
C TYR A 440 9.78 6.33 15.00
N MET A 441 8.71 6.68 14.30
CA MET A 441 7.73 7.70 14.68
C MET A 441 6.32 7.12 14.68
N GLY A 442 5.93 6.53 15.81
CA GLY A 442 4.66 5.82 15.99
C GLY A 442 3.62 6.60 16.80
N THR A 443 2.45 5.99 16.94
CA THR A 443 1.38 6.41 17.87
C THR A 443 1.14 5.29 18.86
N ALA A 444 0.95 5.61 20.14
CA ALA A 444 0.76 4.62 21.20
C ALA A 444 -0.42 4.99 22.10
N GLY A 445 -1.10 3.97 22.62
CA GLY A 445 -2.02 4.13 23.75
C GLY A 445 -1.22 4.18 25.05
N ALA A 446 -1.65 4.99 26.02
CA ALA A 446 -1.06 5.00 27.35
C ALA A 446 -2.00 4.38 28.37
N PHE A 447 -1.47 3.58 29.29
CA PHE A 447 -2.27 3.10 30.41
C PHE A 447 -2.68 4.28 31.30
N SER A 448 -3.92 4.25 31.78
CA SER A 448 -4.43 5.22 32.76
C SER A 448 -3.53 5.24 34.02
N GLU A 449 -3.54 6.36 34.75
CA GLU A 449 -2.75 6.58 35.99
C GLU A 449 -1.22 6.54 35.86
N LYS A 450 -0.66 6.29 34.67
CA LYS A 450 0.80 6.36 34.42
C LYS A 450 1.31 7.78 34.19
N GLY A 451 0.45 8.79 34.35
CA GLY A 451 0.81 10.20 34.25
C GLY A 451 1.00 10.73 32.83
N TYR A 452 0.63 9.96 31.80
CA TYR A 452 0.61 10.40 30.39
C TYR A 452 -0.70 11.11 30.03
N LYS A 453 -0.65 11.92 28.99
CA LYS A 453 -1.81 12.63 28.42
C LYS A 453 -1.78 12.52 26.90
N VAL A 454 -2.95 12.57 26.28
CA VAL A 454 -3.08 12.60 24.82
C VAL A 454 -2.28 13.77 24.24
N GLY A 455 -1.47 13.48 23.23
CA GLY A 455 -0.57 14.43 22.56
C GLY A 455 0.80 14.59 23.21
N ASP A 456 1.09 13.92 24.33
CA ASP A 456 2.44 13.80 24.85
C ASP A 456 3.34 13.04 23.86
N LEU A 457 4.61 13.45 23.78
CA LEU A 457 5.64 12.68 23.08
C LEU A 457 6.45 11.89 24.11
N VAL A 458 6.56 10.58 23.91
CA VAL A 458 7.28 9.67 24.81
C VAL A 458 8.43 9.02 24.06
N ILE A 459 9.58 8.93 24.74
CA ILE A 459 10.78 8.24 24.27
C ILE A 459 11.02 7.07 25.24
N PRO A 460 10.58 5.85 24.88
CA PRO A 460 10.66 4.70 25.77
C PRO A 460 12.10 4.21 25.92
N ASN A 461 12.39 3.55 27.04
CA ASN A 461 13.70 2.93 27.29
C ASN A 461 13.66 1.40 27.18
N SER A 462 12.47 0.80 27.07
CA SER A 462 12.31 -0.63 26.85
C SER A 462 11.00 -0.96 26.12
N VAL A 463 10.94 -2.15 25.53
CA VAL A 463 9.74 -2.71 24.90
C VAL A 463 9.52 -4.13 25.43
N HIS A 464 8.28 -4.48 25.73
CA HIS A 464 7.87 -5.79 26.19
C HIS A 464 7.25 -6.58 25.03
N ASP A 465 7.85 -7.70 24.68
CA ASP A 465 7.48 -8.46 23.48
C ASP A 465 6.42 -9.55 23.71
N GLY A 466 5.68 -9.44 24.81
CA GLY A 466 4.75 -10.43 25.32
C GLY A 466 5.40 -11.43 26.28
N VAL A 467 6.72 -11.64 26.19
CA VAL A 467 7.47 -12.62 27.00
C VAL A 467 8.47 -11.93 27.93
N GLN A 468 9.23 -10.99 27.41
CA GLN A 468 10.34 -10.35 28.12
C GLN A 468 10.41 -8.85 27.82
N ASN A 469 11.02 -8.11 28.75
CA ASN A 469 11.33 -6.70 28.55
C ASN A 469 12.70 -6.55 27.86
N ILE A 470 12.73 -5.84 26.73
CA ILE A 470 13.90 -5.66 25.88
C ILE A 470 14.32 -4.18 25.93
N PRO A 471 15.52 -3.85 26.44
CA PRO A 471 15.99 -2.46 26.49
C PRO A 471 16.15 -1.86 25.08
N VAL A 472 15.62 -0.66 24.86
CA VAL A 472 15.84 0.13 23.65
C VAL A 472 17.25 0.70 23.70
N LYS A 473 18.11 0.23 22.78
CA LYS A 473 19.49 0.71 22.65
C LYS A 473 19.51 1.83 21.61
N SER A 474 19.52 3.08 22.05
CA SER A 474 19.51 4.23 21.14
C SER A 474 20.19 5.47 21.73
N ASN A 475 20.64 6.34 20.84
CA ASN A 475 21.10 7.69 21.16
C ASN A 475 19.99 8.70 20.83
N ALA A 476 18.85 8.59 21.51
CA ALA A 476 17.69 9.43 21.25
C ALA A 476 17.97 10.93 21.47
N MET A 477 17.35 11.77 20.65
CA MET A 477 17.48 13.23 20.75
C MET A 477 16.78 13.76 22.01
N LYS A 478 17.34 14.84 22.55
CA LYS A 478 16.66 15.63 23.59
C LYS A 478 15.66 16.57 22.94
N ILE A 479 14.37 16.39 23.23
CA ILE A 479 13.24 17.14 22.68
C ILE A 479 12.52 17.78 23.86
N GLU A 480 12.43 19.11 23.81
CA GLU A 480 11.78 19.88 24.87
C GLU A 480 10.30 19.51 25.00
N GLY A 481 9.90 19.09 26.21
CA GLY A 481 8.53 18.68 26.53
C GLY A 481 8.24 17.20 26.31
N ALA A 482 9.21 16.42 25.79
CA ALA A 482 9.08 14.97 25.72
C ALA A 482 9.25 14.31 27.10
N LYS A 483 8.56 13.18 27.30
CA LYS A 483 8.72 12.30 28.46
C LYS A 483 9.70 11.18 28.13
N TYR A 484 10.61 10.90 29.07
CA TYR A 484 11.70 9.94 28.88
C TYR A 484 11.54 8.73 29.79
N GLY A 485 11.73 7.54 29.22
CA GLY A 485 11.60 6.27 29.91
C GLY A 485 10.22 5.63 29.71
N GLY A 486 9.97 4.56 30.47
CA GLY A 486 8.78 3.73 30.33
C GLY A 486 8.98 2.56 29.36
N SER A 487 8.16 1.54 29.56
CA SER A 487 8.09 0.31 28.77
C SER A 487 6.84 0.29 27.89
N VAL A 488 7.00 -0.24 26.68
CA VAL A 488 5.92 -0.36 25.68
C VAL A 488 5.49 -1.82 25.57
N GLU A 489 4.25 -2.14 25.89
CA GLU A 489 3.68 -3.47 25.66
C GLU A 489 3.33 -3.66 24.18
N HIS A 490 3.67 -4.81 23.63
CA HIS A 490 3.20 -5.23 22.32
C HIS A 490 1.73 -5.68 22.36
N VAL A 491 0.95 -5.24 21.36
CA VAL A 491 -0.37 -5.78 21.05
C VAL A 491 -0.49 -5.98 19.54
N GLY A 492 -1.06 -7.09 19.07
CA GLY A 492 -1.22 -7.34 17.63
C GLY A 492 -2.43 -6.61 17.04
N SER A 493 -3.44 -6.38 17.87
CA SER A 493 -4.68 -5.71 17.51
C SER A 493 -5.31 -5.03 18.71
N PRO A 494 -5.91 -3.83 18.57
CA PRO A 494 -6.59 -3.16 19.68
C PRO A 494 -7.77 -3.96 20.25
N PHE A 495 -8.29 -4.95 19.52
CA PHE A 495 -9.30 -5.89 20.03
C PHE A 495 -8.76 -6.95 21.01
N GLU A 496 -7.45 -7.07 21.18
CA GLU A 496 -6.84 -7.93 22.20
C GLU A 496 -6.78 -7.23 23.57
N GLU A 497 -6.94 -5.91 23.58
CA GLU A 497 -6.87 -5.04 24.76
C GLU A 497 -8.14 -5.15 25.61
N SER A 498 -8.46 -6.36 26.06
CA SER A 498 -9.54 -6.60 27.02
C SER A 498 -9.19 -6.06 28.40
N GLU A 499 -10.19 -5.82 29.26
CA GLU A 499 -9.97 -5.40 30.66
C GLU A 499 -9.01 -6.34 31.41
N LYS A 500 -9.13 -7.66 31.17
CA LYS A 500 -8.22 -8.66 31.76
C LYS A 500 -6.79 -8.52 31.23
N TRP A 501 -6.63 -8.30 29.92
CA TRP A 501 -5.32 -8.08 29.32
C TRP A 501 -4.70 -6.79 29.85
N LEU A 502 -5.46 -5.69 29.90
CA LEU A 502 -5.02 -4.41 30.46
C LEU A 502 -4.54 -4.57 31.89
N ALA A 503 -5.28 -5.28 32.75
CA ALA A 503 -4.89 -5.50 34.14
C ALA A 503 -3.51 -6.17 34.28
N ILE A 504 -3.17 -7.09 33.37
CA ILE A 504 -1.86 -7.76 33.33
C ILE A 504 -0.79 -6.84 32.74
N ALA A 505 -1.06 -6.23 31.59
CA ALA A 505 -0.11 -5.41 30.85
C ALA A 505 0.29 -4.14 31.62
N ARG A 506 -0.67 -3.48 32.27
CA ARG A 506 -0.47 -2.26 33.07
C ARG A 506 0.48 -2.44 34.24
N ALA A 507 0.62 -3.67 34.74
CA ALA A 507 1.52 -3.99 35.85
C ALA A 507 3.00 -3.94 35.43
N ARG A 508 3.31 -4.10 34.13
CA ARG A 508 4.69 -4.21 33.62
C ARG A 508 5.06 -3.19 32.54
N SER A 509 4.06 -2.48 32.01
CA SER A 509 4.24 -1.53 30.92
C SER A 509 3.48 -0.22 31.17
N GLU A 510 3.90 0.84 30.48
CA GLU A 510 3.36 2.19 30.55
C GLU A 510 2.53 2.55 29.33
N LEU A 511 2.88 1.97 28.19
CA LEU A 511 2.33 2.23 26.88
C LEU A 511 1.94 0.92 26.20
N VAL A 512 1.09 0.99 25.18
CA VAL A 512 0.80 -0.10 24.25
C VAL A 512 1.03 0.37 22.82
N GLU A 513 1.67 -0.47 22.01
CA GLU A 513 1.89 -0.20 20.59
C GLU A 513 2.22 -1.48 19.80
N VAL A 514 2.00 -1.47 18.48
CA VAL A 514 2.03 -2.70 17.65
C VAL A 514 3.43 -3.01 17.10
N GLU A 515 4.14 -2.04 16.51
CA GLU A 515 5.34 -2.26 15.70
C GLU A 515 6.69 -2.26 16.46
N THR A 516 6.76 -1.57 17.60
CA THR A 516 8.01 -1.31 18.35
C THR A 516 8.74 -2.58 18.78
N SER A 517 8.00 -3.64 19.13
CA SER A 517 8.57 -4.93 19.53
C SER A 517 9.28 -5.62 18.36
N TYR A 518 8.69 -5.60 17.16
CA TYR A 518 9.28 -6.15 15.94
C TYR A 518 10.56 -5.41 15.57
N LEU A 519 10.52 -4.08 15.56
CA LEU A 519 11.69 -3.25 15.28
C LEU A 519 12.82 -3.56 16.25
N ARG A 520 12.52 -3.70 17.54
CA ARG A 520 13.54 -4.01 18.53
C ARG A 520 14.09 -5.43 18.38
N LYS A 521 13.27 -6.43 18.06
CA LYS A 521 13.73 -7.80 17.80
C LYS A 521 14.68 -7.85 16.60
N ILE A 522 14.35 -7.11 15.55
CA ILE A 522 15.15 -7.03 14.32
C ILE A 522 16.46 -6.30 14.62
N PHE A 523 16.43 -5.07 15.13
CA PHE A 523 17.63 -4.24 15.35
C PHE A 523 18.23 -4.46 16.74
N ASN A 524 18.93 -5.58 16.92
CA ASN A 524 19.44 -6.06 18.20
C ASN A 524 20.97 -6.13 18.33
N SER A 525 21.71 -5.76 17.30
CA SER A 525 23.16 -5.79 17.29
C SER A 525 23.75 -4.58 18.02
N PRO A 526 24.98 -4.67 18.58
CA PRO A 526 25.59 -3.55 19.31
C PRO A 526 25.76 -2.26 18.50
N GLY A 527 25.85 -2.37 17.17
CA GLY A 527 25.97 -1.23 16.26
C GLY A 527 24.62 -0.66 15.78
N ASP A 528 23.50 -1.25 16.16
CA ASP A 528 22.17 -0.76 15.78
C ASP A 528 21.77 0.41 16.69
N ASN A 529 21.29 1.50 16.08
CA ASN A 529 20.74 2.67 16.75
C ASN A 529 19.29 2.88 16.30
N VAL A 530 18.33 2.44 17.12
CA VAL A 530 16.90 2.57 16.86
C VAL A 530 16.26 3.55 17.84
N GLU A 531 16.06 4.78 17.40
CA GLU A 531 15.41 5.82 18.17
C GLU A 531 13.88 5.67 18.00
N MET A 532 13.14 5.55 19.10
CA MET A 532 11.67 5.40 19.09
C MET A 532 11.03 6.65 19.68
N TYR A 533 10.10 7.26 18.93
CA TYR A 533 9.34 8.43 19.36
C TYR A 533 7.85 8.11 19.21
N LEU A 534 7.15 8.03 20.34
CA LEU A 534 5.75 7.63 20.39
C LEU A 534 4.89 8.82 20.78
N LEU A 535 3.91 9.15 19.94
CA LEU A 535 2.91 10.17 20.24
C LEU A 535 1.70 9.51 20.88
N ILE A 536 1.32 9.94 22.09
CA ILE A 536 0.19 9.34 22.80
C ILE A 536 -1.11 9.69 22.07
N SER A 537 -1.78 8.67 21.54
CA SER A 537 -3.03 8.82 20.80
C SER A 537 -4.25 8.80 21.70
N ASP A 538 -4.19 8.07 22.79
CA ASP A 538 -5.34 7.78 23.63
C ASP A 538 -4.88 7.29 25.00
N ILE A 539 -5.79 7.40 25.97
CA ILE A 539 -5.66 6.78 27.28
C ILE A 539 -6.55 5.54 27.31
N LEU A 540 -5.95 4.37 27.50
CA LEU A 540 -6.63 3.09 27.49
C LEU A 540 -7.73 3.05 28.55
N GLY A 541 -8.93 2.62 28.14
CA GLY A 541 -10.13 2.57 28.99
C GLY A 541 -10.80 3.93 29.23
N SER A 542 -10.43 4.98 28.49
CA SER A 542 -11.09 6.29 28.54
C SER A 542 -11.83 6.61 27.23
N ASP A 543 -13.15 6.75 27.32
CA ASP A 543 -13.99 7.13 26.17
C ASP A 543 -13.79 8.59 25.71
N SER A 544 -13.24 9.43 26.57
CA SER A 544 -13.13 10.88 26.34
C SER A 544 -11.70 11.36 26.04
N GLU A 545 -10.69 10.56 26.35
CA GLU A 545 -9.28 10.93 26.16
C GLU A 545 -8.68 10.23 24.93
N THR A 546 -9.08 10.69 23.75
CA THR A 546 -8.57 10.21 22.46
C THR A 546 -8.10 11.36 21.55
N LEU A 547 -7.37 11.05 20.48
CA LEU A 547 -6.97 12.03 19.46
C LEU A 547 -8.15 12.77 18.82
N ALA A 548 -9.35 12.18 18.84
CA ALA A 548 -10.55 12.80 18.28
C ALA A 548 -11.03 13.97 19.16
N HIS A 549 -10.84 13.88 20.48
CA HIS A 549 -11.26 14.88 21.46
C HIS A 549 -10.14 15.85 21.87
N ALA A 550 -8.87 15.47 21.68
CA ALA A 550 -7.74 16.34 21.99
C ALA A 550 -7.65 17.54 21.02
N THR A 551 -7.35 18.73 21.55
CA THR A 551 -7.10 19.91 20.72
C THR A 551 -5.98 19.60 19.72
N SER A 552 -6.28 19.68 18.42
CA SER A 552 -5.34 19.42 17.32
C SER A 552 -4.01 20.18 17.43
N SER A 553 -3.99 21.26 18.22
CA SER A 553 -2.83 22.11 18.52
C SER A 553 -1.72 21.40 19.32
N LYS A 554 -2.02 20.62 20.36
CA LYS A 554 -1.00 19.97 21.21
C LYS A 554 -0.23 18.88 20.47
N ARG A 555 -0.96 17.97 19.83
CA ARG A 555 -0.41 16.91 18.98
C ARG A 555 0.54 17.47 17.91
N LYS A 556 0.02 18.44 17.16
CA LYS A 556 0.76 19.08 16.07
C LYS A 556 1.98 19.85 16.58
N ASN A 557 1.92 20.41 17.79
CA ASN A 557 3.05 21.06 18.42
C ASN A 557 4.18 20.04 18.70
N MET A 558 3.91 18.95 19.41
CA MET A 558 4.95 17.95 19.70
C MET A 558 5.52 17.29 18.44
N GLN A 559 4.67 16.99 17.45
CA GLN A 559 5.13 16.50 16.15
C GLN A 559 6.04 17.52 15.45
N ASN A 560 5.67 18.80 15.43
CA ASN A 560 6.51 19.86 14.86
C ASN A 560 7.84 20.00 15.61
N LYS A 561 7.85 19.89 16.94
CA LYS A 561 9.08 19.90 17.75
C LYS A 561 10.01 18.73 17.40
N LEU A 562 9.47 17.51 17.30
CA LEU A 562 10.24 16.34 16.88
C LEU A 562 10.85 16.52 15.49
N LEU A 563 10.04 16.92 14.51
CA LEU A 563 10.51 17.17 13.14
C LEU A 563 11.55 18.29 13.11
N ALA A 564 11.35 19.37 13.86
CA ALA A 564 12.31 20.47 13.95
C ALA A 564 13.66 19.99 14.48
N ASN A 565 13.68 19.17 15.52
CA ASN A 565 14.90 18.59 16.07
C ASN A 565 15.61 17.64 15.07
N LEU A 566 14.86 16.85 14.31
CA LEU A 566 15.44 16.04 13.22
C LEU A 566 16.15 16.92 12.19
N PHE A 567 15.52 18.00 11.73
CA PHE A 567 16.13 18.94 10.80
C PHE A 567 17.32 19.70 11.42
N LEU A 568 17.24 20.13 12.68
CA LEU A 568 18.36 20.79 13.37
C LEU A 568 19.58 19.89 13.48
N ARG A 569 19.37 18.60 13.75
CA ARG A 569 20.46 17.62 13.85
C ARG A 569 21.17 17.46 12.51
N ASP A 570 20.40 17.37 11.42
CA ASP A 570 20.92 16.92 10.14
C ASP A 570 21.13 18.05 9.10
N SER A 571 20.70 19.31 9.34
CA SER A 571 20.78 20.45 8.38
C SER A 571 21.44 21.72 8.93
N LYS A 572 22.12 22.49 8.07
CA LYS A 572 22.66 23.84 8.41
C LYS A 572 21.60 24.93 8.24
N GLY A 573 20.76 25.15 9.24
CA GLY A 573 19.62 26.05 9.05
C GLY A 573 18.69 25.51 7.96
N LEU A 574 18.04 26.37 7.19
CA LEU A 574 17.07 25.95 6.17
C LEU A 574 17.68 24.92 5.20
N PRO A 575 17.06 23.72 5.04
CA PRO A 575 17.55 22.72 4.11
C PRO A 575 17.70 23.28 2.70
N LEU A 576 18.86 23.03 2.11
CA LEU A 576 19.16 23.40 0.72
C LEU A 576 19.18 22.13 -0.14
N PRO A 577 18.50 22.11 -1.30
CA PRO A 577 18.52 20.96 -2.18
C PRO A 577 19.91 20.82 -2.82
N VAL A 578 20.28 19.59 -3.16
CA VAL A 578 21.55 19.31 -3.85
C VAL A 578 21.37 19.51 -5.35
N THR A 579 22.21 20.36 -5.96
CA THR A 579 22.14 20.70 -7.39
C THR A 579 23.00 19.80 -8.28
N ASP A 580 24.04 19.19 -7.72
CA ASP A 580 24.86 18.15 -8.37
C ASP A 580 25.05 17.04 -7.33
N THR A 581 24.29 15.97 -7.46
CA THR A 581 24.54 14.76 -6.68
C THR A 581 25.85 14.20 -7.21
N GLY A 582 26.81 13.85 -6.36
CA GLY A 582 28.11 13.28 -6.77
C GLY A 582 27.97 11.90 -7.43
N LEU A 583 27.26 11.84 -8.56
CA LEU A 583 26.87 10.65 -9.28
C LEU A 583 28.13 9.98 -9.81
N ASN A 584 28.22 8.68 -9.62
CA ASN A 584 29.27 7.91 -10.25
C ASN A 584 29.03 7.81 -11.77
N ALA A 585 30.02 7.29 -12.51
CA ALA A 585 29.95 7.20 -13.97
C ALA A 585 28.74 6.42 -14.49
N ILE A 586 28.31 5.38 -13.76
CA ILE A 586 27.13 4.57 -14.10
C ILE A 586 25.87 5.42 -13.97
N GLU A 587 25.70 6.08 -12.83
CA GLU A 587 24.56 6.95 -12.56
C GLU A 587 24.49 8.10 -13.56
N LYS A 588 25.63 8.72 -13.88
CA LYS A 588 25.72 9.81 -14.86
C LYS A 588 25.29 9.37 -16.26
N ASN A 589 25.84 8.27 -16.77
CA ASN A 589 25.48 7.76 -18.10
C ASN A 589 24.01 7.34 -18.16
N ARG A 590 23.53 6.66 -17.12
CA ARG A 590 22.14 6.22 -17.03
C ARG A 590 21.18 7.40 -17.00
N SER A 591 21.38 8.35 -16.09
CA SER A 591 20.54 9.54 -15.97
C SER A 591 20.53 10.32 -17.28
N PHE A 592 21.70 10.49 -17.91
CA PHE A 592 21.78 11.17 -19.21
C PHE A 592 20.96 10.49 -20.31
N ILE A 593 21.04 9.15 -20.44
CA ILE A 593 20.21 8.40 -21.41
C ILE A 593 18.72 8.55 -21.09
N PHE A 594 18.35 8.43 -19.81
CA PHE A 594 16.97 8.47 -19.38
C PHE A 594 16.34 9.86 -19.52
N ASP A 595 17.14 10.92 -19.35
CA ASP A 595 16.72 12.31 -19.51
C ASP A 595 16.50 12.64 -21.00
N VAL A 596 17.47 12.30 -21.86
CA VAL A 596 17.35 12.47 -23.32
C VAL A 596 16.15 11.69 -23.87
N LEU A 597 15.90 10.49 -23.35
CA LEU A 597 14.78 9.64 -23.74
C LEU A 597 13.56 9.74 -22.80
N SER A 598 13.42 10.84 -22.06
CA SER A 598 12.35 11.02 -21.06
C SER A 598 10.92 10.87 -21.61
N LYS A 599 10.73 11.12 -22.91
CA LYS A 599 9.43 10.92 -23.61
C LYS A 599 9.17 9.47 -24.05
N LYS A 600 10.09 8.54 -23.81
CA LYS A 600 9.96 7.11 -24.15
C LYS A 600 9.59 6.30 -22.90
N SER A 601 9.08 5.09 -23.11
CA SER A 601 8.70 4.18 -22.02
C SER A 601 9.90 3.80 -21.14
N VAL A 602 9.64 3.32 -19.92
CA VAL A 602 10.67 2.89 -18.98
C VAL A 602 11.49 1.71 -19.55
N SER A 603 10.82 0.71 -20.10
CA SER A 603 11.44 -0.46 -20.73
C SER A 603 12.28 -0.11 -21.95
N TYR A 604 11.85 0.86 -22.78
CA TYR A 604 12.64 1.31 -23.92
C TYR A 604 13.89 2.07 -23.49
N ARG A 605 13.79 2.88 -22.43
CA ARG A 605 14.94 3.54 -21.81
C ARG A 605 15.95 2.52 -21.29
N TYR A 606 15.48 1.46 -20.62
CA TYR A 606 16.34 0.34 -20.21
C TYR A 606 17.00 -0.37 -21.39
N TYR A 607 16.27 -0.60 -22.47
CA TYR A 607 16.82 -1.17 -23.71
C TYR A 607 17.93 -0.29 -24.30
N ALA A 608 17.70 1.01 -24.45
CA ALA A 608 18.72 1.94 -24.95
C ALA A 608 19.95 1.98 -24.03
N TYR A 609 19.75 2.04 -22.71
CA TYR A 609 20.84 1.97 -21.74
C TYR A 609 21.66 0.69 -21.88
N SER A 610 21.01 -0.46 -22.04
CA SER A 610 21.69 -1.75 -22.17
C SER A 610 22.63 -1.83 -23.38
N HIS A 611 22.32 -1.10 -24.46
CA HIS A 611 23.19 -0.98 -25.64
C HIS A 611 24.27 0.11 -25.51
N LEU A 612 23.96 1.21 -24.85
CA LEU A 612 24.80 2.42 -24.85
C LEU A 612 25.70 2.57 -23.61
N LYS A 613 25.46 1.81 -22.53
CA LYS A 613 26.15 1.98 -21.23
C LYS A 613 27.67 1.91 -21.28
N ASN A 614 28.23 1.19 -22.26
CA ASN A 614 29.67 1.01 -22.44
C ASN A 614 30.28 1.98 -23.47
N SER A 615 29.52 2.95 -23.98
CA SER A 615 30.03 3.93 -24.94
C SER A 615 30.99 4.91 -24.24
N PRO A 616 32.25 5.05 -24.70
CA PRO A 616 33.26 5.87 -24.04
C PRO A 616 33.02 7.38 -24.15
N LYS A 617 32.18 7.84 -25.11
CA LYS A 617 31.86 9.26 -25.34
C LYS A 617 30.40 9.45 -25.71
N LEU A 618 29.50 9.14 -24.78
CA LEU A 618 28.07 9.22 -25.03
C LEU A 618 27.61 10.68 -25.21
N THR A 619 27.02 11.00 -26.36
CA THR A 619 26.41 12.31 -26.68
C THR A 619 24.91 12.21 -26.88
N GLU A 620 24.20 13.33 -26.73
CA GLU A 620 22.75 13.39 -27.00
C GLU A 620 22.43 12.94 -28.44
N LYS A 621 23.26 13.35 -29.41
CA LYS A 621 23.10 12.96 -30.82
C LYS A 621 23.19 11.44 -31.03
N GLU A 622 24.09 10.76 -30.33
CA GLU A 622 24.20 9.30 -30.42
C GLU A 622 23.00 8.58 -29.80
N ILE A 623 22.49 9.08 -28.67
CA ILE A 623 21.30 8.54 -28.02
C ILE A 623 20.07 8.69 -28.93
N LEU A 624 19.90 9.87 -29.53
CA LEU A 624 18.79 10.13 -30.45
C LEU A 624 18.92 9.31 -31.73
N LYS A 625 20.12 9.20 -32.31
CA LYS A 625 20.37 8.33 -33.47
C LYS A 625 20.03 6.86 -33.17
N PHE A 626 20.46 6.35 -32.01
CA PHE A 626 20.08 4.99 -31.59
C PHE A 626 18.55 4.85 -31.52
N ALA A 627 17.85 5.87 -31.03
CA ALA A 627 16.40 5.84 -30.91
C ALA A 627 15.65 5.94 -32.26
N GLU A 628 16.27 6.55 -33.27
CA GLU A 628 15.76 6.61 -34.65
C GLU A 628 15.95 5.27 -35.38
N GLU A 629 17.07 4.60 -35.15
CA GLU A 629 17.42 3.33 -35.82
C GLU A 629 16.71 2.11 -35.21
N ASN A 630 16.24 2.19 -33.96
CA ASN A 630 15.65 1.06 -33.25
C ASN A 630 14.16 1.27 -32.94
N PRO A 631 13.26 0.34 -33.34
CA PRO A 631 11.82 0.48 -33.10
C PRO A 631 11.48 0.68 -31.61
N THR A 632 10.71 1.73 -31.30
CA THR A 632 10.27 2.02 -29.93
C THR A 632 9.06 1.19 -29.52
N PHE A 633 8.96 0.78 -28.26
CA PHE A 633 7.84 0.01 -27.71
C PHE A 633 7.39 0.58 -26.35
N THR A 634 6.20 0.20 -25.89
CA THR A 634 5.65 0.63 -24.59
C THR A 634 5.90 -0.42 -23.51
N ASP A 635 5.74 -0.05 -22.24
CA ASP A 635 5.88 -0.98 -21.10
C ASP A 635 4.83 -2.08 -21.16
N SER A 636 3.56 -1.73 -21.43
CA SER A 636 2.49 -2.71 -21.65
C SER A 636 2.81 -3.69 -22.78
N PHE A 637 3.43 -3.23 -23.87
CA PHE A 637 3.73 -4.05 -25.04
C PHE A 637 4.76 -5.14 -24.76
N ILE A 638 5.81 -4.83 -23.97
CA ILE A 638 6.82 -5.82 -23.59
C ILE A 638 6.29 -6.74 -22.48
N LEU A 639 5.57 -6.20 -21.49
CA LEU A 639 4.98 -6.98 -20.41
C LEU A 639 3.98 -8.01 -20.95
N ASP A 640 3.05 -7.62 -21.82
CA ASP A 640 2.08 -8.51 -22.47
C ASP A 640 2.74 -9.71 -23.15
N ARG A 641 3.85 -9.48 -23.87
CA ARG A 641 4.58 -10.55 -24.56
C ARG A 641 5.24 -11.51 -23.59
N LEU A 642 5.89 -10.98 -22.55
CA LEU A 642 6.54 -11.79 -21.53
C LEU A 642 5.51 -12.61 -20.75
N VAL A 643 4.34 -12.04 -20.44
CA VAL A 643 3.20 -12.72 -19.81
C VAL A 643 2.70 -13.84 -20.73
N LYS A 644 2.32 -13.57 -21.98
CA LYS A 644 1.81 -14.60 -22.91
C LYS A 644 2.76 -15.78 -23.11
N VAL A 645 4.05 -15.50 -23.19
CA VAL A 645 5.07 -16.56 -23.28
C VAL A 645 5.16 -17.34 -21.97
N SER A 646 5.08 -16.64 -20.83
CA SER A 646 5.10 -17.27 -19.51
C SER A 646 3.87 -18.14 -19.27
N GLU A 647 2.69 -17.69 -19.70
CA GLU A 647 1.43 -18.43 -19.66
C GLU A 647 1.53 -19.74 -20.45
N LEU A 648 2.11 -19.73 -21.66
CA LEU A 648 2.34 -20.98 -22.41
C LEU A 648 3.22 -21.95 -21.64
N VAL A 649 4.33 -21.48 -21.07
CA VAL A 649 5.24 -22.33 -20.29
C VAL A 649 4.57 -22.84 -19.00
N HIS A 650 3.75 -22.02 -18.35
CA HIS A 650 2.94 -22.41 -17.20
C HIS A 650 1.97 -23.55 -17.58
N GLU A 651 1.22 -23.38 -18.67
CA GLU A 651 0.29 -24.40 -19.18
C GLU A 651 1.02 -25.69 -19.58
N MET A 652 2.19 -25.57 -20.21
CA MET A 652 3.06 -26.73 -20.52
C MET A 652 3.50 -27.48 -19.26
N ASN A 653 3.97 -26.76 -18.23
CA ASN A 653 4.38 -27.37 -16.95
C ASN A 653 3.21 -28.09 -16.28
N LYS A 654 2.01 -27.49 -16.34
CA LYS A 654 0.79 -28.08 -15.83
C LYS A 654 0.38 -29.36 -16.57
N GLN A 655 0.31 -29.34 -17.90
CA GLN A 655 -0.08 -30.50 -18.71
C GLN A 655 0.85 -31.71 -18.56
N LEU A 656 2.12 -31.45 -18.29
CA LEU A 656 3.18 -32.44 -18.14
C LEU A 656 3.44 -32.84 -16.69
N LYS A 657 2.82 -32.16 -15.71
CA LYS A 657 2.99 -32.43 -14.28
C LYS A 657 2.70 -33.89 -13.95
N GLY A 658 3.65 -34.53 -13.25
CA GLY A 658 3.58 -35.96 -12.89
C GLY A 658 3.82 -36.93 -14.05
N LYS A 659 4.05 -36.45 -15.28
CA LYS A 659 4.40 -37.25 -16.45
C LYS A 659 5.88 -37.13 -16.79
N VAL A 660 6.34 -35.90 -17.04
CA VAL A 660 7.73 -35.60 -17.41
C VAL A 660 8.12 -34.22 -16.91
N ASP A 661 9.38 -34.08 -16.49
CA ASP A 661 9.96 -32.78 -16.17
C ASP A 661 10.74 -32.21 -17.35
N PHE A 662 10.78 -30.89 -17.46
CA PHE A 662 11.64 -30.19 -18.39
C PHE A 662 12.27 -28.97 -17.72
N ASP A 663 13.41 -28.52 -18.25
CA ASP A 663 13.99 -27.25 -17.89
C ASP A 663 13.74 -26.22 -19.01
N ILE A 664 14.01 -24.94 -18.76
CA ILE A 664 13.85 -23.88 -19.75
C ILE A 664 15.19 -23.24 -20.07
N ALA A 665 15.44 -23.00 -21.36
CA ALA A 665 16.49 -22.08 -21.79
C ALA A 665 15.88 -20.94 -22.62
N PHE A 666 16.40 -19.73 -22.46
CA PHE A 666 15.94 -18.54 -23.21
C PHE A 666 17.12 -17.67 -23.64
N SER A 667 16.88 -16.82 -24.64
CA SER A 667 17.93 -15.94 -25.18
C SER A 667 18.54 -15.04 -24.11
N LYS A 668 19.87 -14.94 -24.11
CA LYS A 668 20.66 -14.03 -23.25
C LYS A 668 20.22 -12.57 -23.37
N SER A 669 19.73 -12.17 -24.54
CA SER A 669 19.19 -10.83 -24.81
C SER A 669 18.07 -10.41 -23.84
N LEU A 670 17.32 -11.35 -23.28
CA LEU A 670 16.28 -11.09 -22.28
C LEU A 670 16.88 -10.48 -21.00
N VAL A 671 17.91 -11.12 -20.43
CA VAL A 671 18.52 -10.67 -19.17
C VAL A 671 19.51 -9.52 -19.36
N THR A 672 20.12 -9.42 -20.54
CA THR A 672 21.01 -8.30 -20.84
C THR A 672 20.24 -7.03 -21.20
N GLY A 673 18.92 -7.11 -21.38
CA GLY A 673 18.07 -5.98 -21.74
C GLY A 673 18.19 -5.55 -23.20
N THR A 674 18.80 -6.37 -24.06
CA THR A 674 19.06 -6.06 -25.47
C THR A 674 18.05 -6.70 -26.43
N TRP A 675 17.02 -7.37 -25.90
CA TRP A 675 15.91 -7.88 -26.69
C TRP A 675 14.93 -6.75 -27.06
N ASN A 676 14.64 -6.61 -28.36
CA ASN A 676 13.61 -5.70 -28.85
C ASN A 676 12.37 -6.51 -29.33
N PRO A 677 11.22 -6.42 -28.63
CA PRO A 677 10.05 -7.24 -28.91
C PRO A 677 9.32 -6.93 -30.23
N LYS A 678 9.74 -5.90 -30.98
CA LYS A 678 9.13 -5.52 -32.27
C LYS A 678 9.78 -6.16 -33.48
N ASN A 679 11.09 -6.42 -33.43
CA ASN A 679 11.86 -6.90 -34.57
C ASN A 679 12.71 -8.15 -34.26
N GLN A 680 12.71 -8.62 -33.01
CA GLN A 680 13.40 -9.83 -32.60
C GLN A 680 12.45 -10.81 -31.94
N LYS A 681 12.63 -12.10 -32.23
CA LYS A 681 11.95 -13.19 -31.53
C LYS A 681 12.74 -13.60 -30.29
N LEU A 682 12.05 -13.78 -29.18
CA LEU A 682 12.59 -14.42 -27.99
C LEU A 682 12.71 -15.93 -28.25
N GLN A 683 13.93 -16.45 -28.29
CA GLN A 683 14.16 -17.89 -28.47
C GLN A 683 14.01 -18.59 -27.13
N ILE A 684 13.24 -19.67 -27.10
CA ILE A 684 12.98 -20.51 -25.94
C ILE A 684 13.18 -21.98 -26.31
N THR A 685 13.89 -22.70 -25.45
CA THR A 685 14.07 -24.15 -25.56
C THR A 685 13.49 -24.82 -24.32
N LEU A 686 12.52 -25.70 -24.51
CA LEU A 686 12.05 -26.63 -23.48
C LEU A 686 13.01 -27.83 -23.50
N LYS A 687 13.91 -27.86 -22.52
CA LYS A 687 14.98 -28.84 -22.43
C LYS A 687 14.46 -30.11 -21.75
N ALA A 688 14.31 -31.17 -22.54
CA ALA A 688 13.93 -32.49 -22.07
C ALA A 688 15.09 -33.16 -21.31
N LYS A 689 14.79 -33.95 -20.28
CA LYS A 689 15.80 -34.74 -19.56
C LYS A 689 16.29 -35.95 -20.35
N ASN A 690 15.45 -36.50 -21.22
CA ASN A 690 15.72 -37.68 -22.06
C ASN A 690 14.85 -37.66 -23.33
N PRO A 691 15.10 -38.57 -24.31
CA PRO A 691 14.32 -38.63 -25.55
C PRO A 691 12.83 -38.92 -25.34
N GLU A 692 12.45 -39.72 -24.34
CA GLU A 692 11.02 -39.98 -24.05
C GLU A 692 10.30 -38.70 -23.62
N ALA A 693 10.92 -37.91 -22.74
CA ALA A 693 10.41 -36.61 -22.33
C ALA A 693 10.36 -35.63 -23.50
N GLU A 694 11.34 -35.65 -24.42
CA GLU A 694 11.32 -34.81 -25.62
C GLU A 694 10.08 -35.06 -26.47
N VAL A 695 9.69 -36.32 -26.66
CA VAL A 695 8.47 -36.69 -27.40
C VAL A 695 7.24 -36.18 -26.66
N ALA A 696 7.12 -36.43 -25.36
CA ALA A 696 5.98 -36.00 -24.56
C ALA A 696 5.81 -34.46 -24.57
N ILE A 697 6.91 -33.71 -24.45
CA ILE A 697 6.89 -32.24 -24.50
C ILE A 697 6.49 -31.76 -25.89
N LYS A 698 7.00 -32.36 -26.98
CA LYS A 698 6.58 -32.00 -28.35
C LYS A 698 5.09 -32.23 -28.58
N THR A 699 4.55 -33.33 -28.06
CA THR A 699 3.11 -33.63 -28.12
C THR A 699 2.30 -32.58 -27.36
N ALA A 700 2.66 -32.27 -26.12
CA ALA A 700 1.97 -31.25 -25.32
C ALA A 700 2.05 -29.85 -25.97
N LEU A 701 3.22 -29.50 -26.51
CA LEU A 701 3.41 -28.24 -27.22
C LEU A 701 2.49 -28.18 -28.44
N SER A 702 2.37 -29.29 -29.18
CA SER A 702 1.48 -29.35 -30.35
C SER A 702 0.00 -29.22 -29.98
N SER A 703 -0.42 -29.73 -28.81
CA SER A 703 -1.79 -29.53 -28.30
C SER A 703 -2.09 -28.11 -27.80
N THR A 704 -1.08 -27.23 -27.72
CA THR A 704 -1.23 -25.81 -27.38
C THR A 704 -1.07 -24.89 -28.60
N SER A 705 -1.39 -25.40 -29.80
CA SER A 705 -1.20 -24.71 -31.09
C SER A 705 -1.84 -23.32 -31.16
N ASP A 706 -3.02 -23.13 -30.56
CA ASP A 706 -3.71 -21.83 -30.53
C ASP A 706 -2.88 -20.78 -29.78
N HIS A 707 -2.28 -21.13 -28.64
CA HIS A 707 -1.42 -20.24 -27.85
C HIS A 707 -0.09 -19.96 -28.58
N LEU A 708 0.52 -20.98 -29.16
CA LEU A 708 1.69 -20.82 -30.02
C LEU A 708 1.43 -19.86 -31.17
N SER A 709 0.23 -19.91 -31.76
CA SER A 709 -0.15 -19.02 -32.85
C SER A 709 -0.20 -17.54 -32.44
N GLN A 710 -0.56 -17.26 -31.19
CA GLN A 710 -0.63 -15.90 -30.63
C GLN A 710 0.77 -15.32 -30.37
N ILE A 711 1.77 -16.16 -30.07
CA ILE A 711 3.11 -15.71 -29.70
C ILE A 711 4.15 -15.83 -30.82
N LYS A 712 3.88 -16.57 -31.90
CA LYS A 712 4.84 -16.85 -33.00
C LYS A 712 5.49 -15.62 -33.65
N ALA A 713 4.84 -14.45 -33.53
CA ALA A 713 5.34 -13.18 -34.05
C ALA A 713 6.53 -12.63 -33.24
N PHE A 714 6.66 -13.02 -31.96
CA PHE A 714 7.66 -12.47 -31.04
C PHE A 714 8.36 -13.50 -30.17
N ALA A 715 7.98 -14.77 -30.22
CA ALA A 715 8.66 -15.88 -29.56
C ALA A 715 8.78 -17.09 -30.47
N GLU A 716 9.81 -17.89 -30.26
CA GLU A 716 10.05 -19.14 -30.97
C GLU A 716 10.40 -20.24 -29.96
N PHE A 717 9.69 -21.36 -30.05
CA PHE A 717 9.85 -22.50 -29.15
C PHE A 717 10.52 -23.65 -29.86
N SER A 718 11.50 -24.24 -29.19
CA SER A 718 12.17 -25.47 -29.59
C SER A 718 12.12 -26.48 -28.44
N VAL A 719 12.17 -27.76 -28.77
CA VAL A 719 12.25 -28.84 -27.78
C VAL A 719 13.47 -29.68 -28.12
N GLY A 720 14.28 -30.02 -27.12
CA GLY A 720 15.44 -30.88 -27.31
C GLY A 720 16.06 -31.32 -26.00
N THR A 721 16.87 -32.37 -26.04
CA THR A 721 17.65 -32.87 -24.88
C THR A 721 18.89 -32.02 -24.55
N SER A 722 19.29 -31.08 -25.41
CA SER A 722 20.44 -30.21 -25.20
C SER A 722 20.17 -28.76 -25.63
N VAL A 723 20.87 -27.81 -25.00
CA VAL A 723 20.85 -26.40 -25.39
C VAL A 723 21.94 -26.17 -26.42
N LYS A 724 21.54 -25.79 -27.64
CA LYS A 724 22.45 -25.76 -28.81
C LYS A 724 23.32 -24.52 -28.92
N SER A 725 23.07 -23.46 -28.13
CA SER A 725 23.72 -22.15 -28.28
C SER A 725 24.29 -21.63 -26.97
N ALA A 726 25.49 -21.03 -27.02
CA ALA A 726 26.12 -20.32 -25.91
C ALA A 726 25.40 -18.99 -25.57
N ASP A 727 24.55 -18.49 -26.47
CA ASP A 727 23.74 -17.28 -26.28
C ASP A 727 22.40 -17.57 -25.59
N MET A 728 22.22 -18.78 -25.06
CA MET A 728 21.06 -19.17 -24.27
C MET A 728 21.43 -19.27 -22.79
N ILE A 729 20.51 -18.87 -21.94
CA ILE A 729 20.59 -19.02 -20.50
C ILE A 729 19.65 -20.13 -20.10
N TRP A 730 20.17 -21.13 -19.41
CA TRP A 730 19.44 -22.30 -18.96
C TRP A 730 19.11 -22.19 -17.48
N MET A 731 17.89 -22.54 -17.10
CA MET A 731 17.44 -22.63 -15.73
C MET A 731 16.47 -23.79 -15.54
N LYS A 732 16.44 -24.36 -14.33
CA LYS A 732 15.39 -25.31 -13.95
C LYS A 732 14.06 -24.58 -13.85
N ILE A 733 13.00 -25.19 -14.37
CA ILE A 733 11.65 -24.67 -14.15
C ILE A 733 11.26 -24.96 -12.69
N PRO A 734 10.65 -24.01 -11.98
CA PRO A 734 10.05 -24.32 -10.69
C PRO A 734 8.89 -25.31 -10.80
N GLU A 735 8.64 -26.05 -9.72
CA GLU A 735 7.51 -26.98 -9.62
C GLU A 735 6.15 -26.30 -9.83
N LYS A 736 6.04 -25.03 -9.42
CA LYS A 736 4.92 -24.15 -9.74
C LYS A 736 5.45 -22.99 -10.58
N THR A 737 5.12 -22.98 -11.87
CA THR A 737 5.50 -21.87 -12.74
C THR A 737 4.51 -20.73 -12.56
N ASP A 738 4.97 -19.52 -12.26
CA ASP A 738 4.10 -18.34 -12.26
C ASP A 738 3.84 -17.86 -13.70
N PRO A 739 2.60 -17.51 -14.11
CA PRO A 739 2.33 -16.90 -15.41
C PRO A 739 3.06 -15.56 -15.68
N ASP A 740 3.81 -15.02 -14.72
CA ASP A 740 4.69 -13.86 -14.87
C ASP A 740 6.19 -14.18 -14.77
N PHE A 741 6.60 -15.45 -14.77
CA PHE A 741 7.99 -15.77 -14.41
C PHE A 741 9.02 -15.08 -15.34
N LEU A 742 8.77 -14.91 -16.64
CA LEU A 742 9.69 -14.17 -17.53
C LEU A 742 9.69 -12.67 -17.24
N VAL A 743 8.58 -12.11 -16.76
CA VAL A 743 8.53 -10.72 -16.29
C VAL A 743 9.43 -10.57 -15.06
N LYS A 744 9.33 -11.49 -14.09
CA LYS A 744 10.19 -11.54 -12.90
C LYS A 744 11.67 -11.65 -13.28
N ILE A 745 12.01 -12.51 -14.25
CA ILE A 745 13.37 -12.66 -14.76
C ILE A 745 13.87 -11.37 -15.41
N TYR A 746 13.06 -10.78 -16.30
CA TYR A 746 13.39 -9.52 -16.99
C TYR A 746 13.58 -8.37 -16.01
N SER A 747 12.67 -8.23 -15.03
CA SER A 747 12.74 -7.21 -14.01
C SER A 747 13.92 -7.41 -13.07
N LEU A 748 14.22 -8.63 -12.62
CA LEU A 748 15.35 -8.86 -11.73
C LEU A 748 16.68 -8.54 -12.42
N ALA A 749 16.82 -8.99 -13.68
CA ALA A 749 18.00 -8.68 -14.47
C ALA A 749 18.12 -7.18 -14.75
N GLY A 750 17.00 -6.53 -15.08
CA GLY A 750 16.92 -5.09 -15.27
C GLY A 750 17.20 -4.28 -14.00
N LEU A 751 16.77 -4.76 -12.83
CA LEU A 751 17.05 -4.15 -11.53
C LEU A 751 18.56 -4.14 -11.27
N LYS A 752 19.22 -5.28 -11.45
CA LYS A 752 20.68 -5.42 -11.27
C LYS A 752 21.49 -4.60 -12.26
N ASN A 753 20.98 -4.42 -13.49
CA ASN A 753 21.71 -3.79 -14.58
C ASN A 753 21.49 -2.26 -14.64
N ALA A 754 20.26 -1.79 -14.39
CA ALA A 754 19.87 -0.41 -14.64
C ALA A 754 18.87 0.17 -13.62
N GLY A 755 18.39 -0.63 -12.68
CA GLY A 755 17.37 -0.22 -11.71
C GLY A 755 15.95 -0.43 -12.22
N LEU A 756 15.74 -1.17 -13.31
CA LEU A 756 14.40 -1.48 -13.81
C LEU A 756 13.67 -2.39 -12.82
N TYR A 757 12.55 -1.94 -12.29
CA TYR A 757 11.80 -2.66 -11.27
C TYR A 757 10.33 -2.81 -11.69
N GLN A 758 9.77 -3.99 -11.52
CA GLN A 758 8.36 -4.26 -11.75
C GLN A 758 7.55 -3.92 -10.50
N ASN A 759 6.44 -3.22 -10.65
CA ASN A 759 5.51 -2.94 -9.57
C ASN A 759 4.13 -3.53 -9.90
N VAL A 760 3.38 -3.88 -8.86
CA VAL A 760 1.99 -4.34 -8.96
C VAL A 760 1.10 -3.17 -8.55
N THR A 761 0.30 -2.70 -9.50
CA THR A 761 -0.71 -1.67 -9.23
C THR A 761 -1.85 -2.24 -8.40
N TYR A 762 -2.63 -1.37 -7.77
CA TYR A 762 -3.88 -1.77 -7.09
C TYR A 762 -4.82 -2.60 -8.00
N ASN A 763 -4.77 -2.37 -9.32
CA ASN A 763 -5.60 -3.13 -10.24
C ASN A 763 -5.02 -4.51 -10.63
N GLY A 764 -3.93 -4.94 -9.98
CA GLY A 764 -3.18 -6.16 -10.31
C GLY A 764 -2.40 -6.08 -11.63
N ASN A 765 -2.38 -4.93 -12.30
CA ASN A 765 -1.56 -4.72 -13.49
C ASN A 765 -0.09 -4.51 -13.12
N LEU A 766 0.79 -5.00 -13.98
CA LEU A 766 2.23 -4.78 -13.86
C LEU A 766 2.62 -3.44 -14.49
N THR A 767 3.44 -2.68 -13.78
CA THR A 767 4.12 -1.48 -14.28
C THR A 767 5.62 -1.62 -14.12
N LEU A 768 6.39 -0.80 -14.83
CA LEU A 768 7.84 -0.76 -14.71
C LEU A 768 8.27 0.63 -14.27
N ASP A 769 9.19 0.68 -13.30
CA ASP A 769 9.79 1.88 -12.76
C ASP A 769 11.32 1.81 -12.85
N LEU A 770 12.00 2.96 -12.76
CA LEU A 770 13.46 3.04 -12.74
C LEU A 770 13.91 3.54 -11.38
N LEU A 771 14.50 2.63 -10.60
CA LEU A 771 15.10 2.93 -9.32
C LEU A 771 16.46 3.62 -9.53
N PRO A 772 16.79 4.65 -8.73
CA PRO A 772 18.05 5.38 -8.83
C PRO A 772 19.21 4.59 -8.20
N ILE A 773 19.51 3.41 -8.73
CA ILE A 773 20.59 2.57 -8.22
C ILE A 773 21.96 3.23 -8.41
N SER A 774 22.88 3.00 -7.48
CA SER A 774 24.26 3.52 -7.51
C SER A 774 25.27 2.46 -7.93
N LYS A 775 24.86 1.20 -8.05
CA LYS A 775 25.74 0.05 -8.34
C LYS A 775 25.03 -0.88 -9.29
N THR A 776 25.78 -1.60 -10.12
CA THR A 776 25.25 -2.67 -10.98
C THR A 776 25.83 -4.01 -10.56
N GLU A 777 25.04 -5.07 -10.67
CA GLU A 777 25.49 -6.45 -10.54
C GLU A 777 25.38 -7.16 -11.89
N GLN A 778 26.25 -8.14 -12.16
CA GLN A 778 26.13 -8.98 -13.35
C GLN A 778 24.86 -9.83 -13.25
N PRO A 779 23.85 -9.64 -14.11
CA PRO A 779 22.60 -10.39 -14.00
C PRO A 779 22.81 -11.88 -14.28
N LEU A 780 23.78 -12.21 -15.14
CA LEU A 780 24.06 -13.57 -15.62
C LEU A 780 24.50 -14.54 -14.52
N GLU A 781 25.24 -14.08 -13.52
CA GLU A 781 25.73 -14.91 -12.41
C GLU A 781 24.57 -15.50 -11.58
N ALA A 782 23.37 -14.90 -11.64
CA ALA A 782 22.19 -15.40 -10.92
C ALA A 782 21.50 -16.59 -11.62
N PHE A 783 21.69 -16.77 -12.93
CA PHE A 783 20.88 -17.70 -13.74
C PHE A 783 21.64 -18.94 -14.23
N TYR A 784 22.99 -18.97 -14.19
CA TYR A 784 23.74 -20.14 -14.59
C TYR A 784 23.69 -21.24 -13.52
N GLN A 785 22.88 -22.27 -13.73
CA GLN A 785 23.17 -23.60 -13.19
C GLN A 785 23.75 -24.39 -14.37
N GLY A 786 24.96 -24.97 -14.30
CA GLY A 786 25.48 -25.85 -15.37
C GLY A 786 26.89 -25.55 -15.91
N VAL A 787 27.90 -25.82 -15.08
CA VAL A 787 29.30 -26.22 -15.38
C VAL A 787 29.90 -25.83 -16.74
N ALA A 788 30.50 -24.64 -16.78
CA ALA A 788 31.92 -24.51 -17.04
C ALA A 788 32.40 -23.31 -16.23
N SER A 789 33.13 -23.59 -15.15
CA SER A 789 34.02 -22.61 -14.56
C SER A 789 34.81 -21.95 -15.69
N ILE A 790 34.67 -20.64 -15.86
CA ILE A 790 35.76 -19.85 -16.42
C ILE A 790 36.92 -20.11 -15.46
N ALA A 791 37.90 -20.91 -15.92
CA ALA A 791 39.11 -21.16 -15.18
C ALA A 791 39.77 -19.81 -14.87
N GLY A 792 39.88 -19.48 -13.59
CA GLY A 792 40.72 -18.38 -13.13
C GLY A 792 40.04 -17.35 -12.24
N LYS A 793 39.75 -17.72 -10.99
CA LYS A 793 40.18 -16.99 -9.77
C LYS A 793 39.69 -17.74 -8.53
N LYS A 794 40.62 -18.41 -7.84
CA LYS A 794 40.44 -18.87 -6.46
C LYS A 794 40.17 -17.63 -5.60
N ALA A 795 38.94 -17.45 -5.13
CA ALA A 795 38.67 -16.61 -3.97
C ALA A 795 38.80 -17.49 -2.73
N THR A 796 39.78 -17.16 -1.90
CA THR A 796 40.08 -17.79 -0.62
C THR A 796 38.90 -17.68 0.33
N SER A 797 38.52 -18.82 0.89
CA SER A 797 37.54 -18.99 1.96
C SER A 797 38.13 -18.49 3.28
N GLU A 798 37.67 -17.35 3.78
CA GLU A 798 37.78 -16.96 5.19
C GLU A 798 36.84 -15.79 5.46
N LEU A 799 35.56 -16.11 5.68
CA LEU A 799 34.57 -15.31 6.42
C LEU A 799 33.32 -16.21 6.59
N GLY A 800 33.22 -16.85 7.74
CA GLY A 800 32.06 -17.64 8.13
C GLY A 800 30.86 -16.75 8.44
N GLY A 801 29.68 -17.14 7.96
CA GLY A 801 28.39 -16.57 8.33
C GLY A 801 27.60 -15.98 7.15
N MET A 802 26.63 -16.74 6.64
CA MET A 802 25.55 -16.31 5.72
C MET A 802 25.96 -15.72 4.36
N ALA A 803 26.75 -16.45 3.58
CA ALA A 803 26.80 -16.28 2.13
C ALA A 803 25.79 -17.22 1.46
N GLY A 804 24.50 -16.94 1.63
CA GLY A 804 23.47 -17.57 0.79
C GLY A 804 23.66 -17.08 -0.65
N THR A 805 24.00 -17.99 -1.55
CA THR A 805 24.19 -17.65 -2.97
C THR A 805 22.88 -17.13 -3.57
N CYS A 806 22.92 -16.23 -4.56
CA CYS A 806 21.72 -15.75 -5.28
C CYS A 806 20.82 -16.87 -5.85
N ILE A 807 21.33 -18.11 -5.89
CA ILE A 807 20.61 -19.33 -6.26
C ILE A 807 19.61 -19.75 -5.19
N GLU A 808 19.89 -19.54 -3.90
CA GLU A 808 18.90 -19.71 -2.81
C GLU A 808 17.83 -18.65 -2.88
N ALA A 809 18.20 -17.44 -3.32
CA ALA A 809 17.31 -16.33 -3.60
C ALA A 809 16.35 -16.67 -4.75
N MET A 810 16.83 -17.18 -5.89
CA MET A 810 15.97 -17.67 -6.98
C MET A 810 15.20 -18.94 -6.66
N ARG A 811 15.82 -19.91 -5.97
CA ARG A 811 15.08 -21.09 -5.49
C ARG A 811 13.98 -20.68 -4.54
N SER A 812 14.22 -19.72 -3.66
CA SER A 812 13.18 -19.14 -2.82
C SER A 812 12.16 -18.43 -3.70
N LEU A 813 12.50 -17.44 -4.51
CA LEU A 813 11.57 -16.74 -5.42
C LEU A 813 10.82 -17.60 -6.45
N MET A 814 11.22 -18.86 -6.69
CA MET A 814 10.59 -19.75 -7.67
C MET A 814 9.95 -21.01 -7.07
N ILE A 815 10.50 -21.56 -5.99
CA ILE A 815 9.82 -22.57 -5.14
C ILE A 815 8.79 -21.85 -4.24
N MET A 816 8.89 -20.52 -4.09
CA MET A 816 7.99 -19.68 -3.30
C MET A 816 6.84 -19.00 -4.09
N PHE A 817 6.58 -19.36 -5.34
CA PHE A 817 5.25 -19.22 -5.96
C PHE A 817 4.64 -20.61 -6.19
#